data_AF-A0ABD3QET5-F1
#
_entry.id   AF-A0ABD3QET5-F1
#
_cell.length_a   1.000
_cell.length_b   1.000
_cell.length_c   1.000
_cell.angle_alpha   90.00
_cell.angle_beta   90.00
_cell.angle_gamma   90.00
#
_symmetry.space_group_name_H-M   'P 1'
#
loop_
_entity.id
_entity.type
_entity.pdbx_description
1 polymer ?
#
loop_
_entity_poly.entity_id
_entity_poly.type
_entity_poly.pdbx_seq_one_letter_code
_entity_poly.pdbx_strand_id
1 'polypeptide(L)'
;MSLLAKVESILSPITDTFDNKLFLTQLYEPSKIYKAADLLSALSIVGNEPGIADKTFYLGEEGVDLGWEYGLVNLAAFLAQCMKETILYDACDENNWDLVGSQYPLSNSCGQLGQSYQDYNCPAGEKHFQCAVDPEMTITATTHASWYGAPPGLFCGPTSTYPFTGAFLQSTQHIIHDRWPPLTTNTTSGYWDYSHWCDNPWANPPEYCDVYEGQKAGGIDNTEAVANRAGRTDVEGCCWWGRGVIQTTGVCNYGKLNYYLGARAAQDGRSSRYPEIDFCKTPDKICSDPNYPELKWIAGLFYWMESVQSYNQGGWYYLAELHKFVNGGMEDNSFIDAVSGIVNRGCHNPPCATGEVDGATQRRNHFTNVLNALELPSGSNGNRPSSIIPEAPVIVTPNVTQSTYADTDTNETTAQLQLNTYTALTNELMHYQDVIENTVLSYPDLDGVKVKSGTYTFEKLLQSLAYAIDSGYAGEKKFYTNGTMGTSLKYGMVNLAAFLAQAMTESIQYDACEEFHLDSDGAKYAISNSCGQFGNNYQDYQCKDSWDGVLECPIHESMNIKAVDGGKYGFQRPNFYCRSKAEKPFSGVFDERSSSIIEIPYPNSANRTNVEGCCFWGRGALMTKGPCMLGKLNHYLGSRAADEGRAALYPEIDFCARPDLICRESASSNIVWDITLFEWVERIQSYDKNGWSYIENLHQFVDGGMSDVSFINTVSEIVTGAVGRNVPFTGQRWANFNLLLTNLQLKDEQSFLTMTNFNNFRYRWSSAERLSRPGLILVGFIITGILLLGFDFTEL
;
A
#
# COMPACT_ATOMS: atom_id res chain seq x y z
N MET A 1 -23.49 17.26 -35.36
CA MET A 1 -22.17 17.79 -34.96
C MET A 1 -21.50 16.67 -34.19
N SER A 2 -20.26 16.29 -34.49
CA SER A 2 -19.55 15.29 -33.68
C SER A 2 -19.35 15.81 -32.25
N LEU A 3 -19.12 14.91 -31.28
CA LEU A 3 -18.80 15.31 -29.91
C LEU A 3 -17.59 16.24 -29.85
N LEU A 4 -16.53 15.95 -30.60
CA LEU A 4 -15.35 16.81 -30.67
C LEU A 4 -15.70 18.22 -31.16
N ALA A 5 -16.40 18.34 -32.29
CA ALA A 5 -16.79 19.65 -32.80
C ALA A 5 -17.69 20.41 -31.82
N LYS A 6 -18.51 19.69 -31.05
CA LYS A 6 -19.35 20.29 -30.00
C LYS A 6 -18.49 20.78 -28.82
N VAL A 7 -17.57 19.97 -28.31
CA VAL A 7 -16.64 20.34 -27.24
C VAL A 7 -15.76 21.52 -27.68
N GLU A 8 -15.17 21.48 -28.87
CA GLU A 8 -14.37 22.57 -29.43
C GLU A 8 -15.18 23.88 -29.54
N SER A 9 -16.45 23.80 -29.93
CA SER A 9 -17.33 24.98 -30.01
C SER A 9 -17.61 25.63 -28.65
N ILE A 10 -17.51 24.87 -27.55
CA ILE A 10 -17.68 25.35 -26.18
C ILE A 10 -16.38 25.91 -25.63
N LEU A 11 -15.26 25.25 -25.91
CA LEU A 11 -13.95 25.64 -25.36
C LEU A 11 -13.32 26.84 -26.10
N SER A 12 -13.49 26.93 -27.43
CA SER A 12 -12.85 27.98 -28.24
C SER A 12 -13.21 29.41 -27.78
N PRO A 13 -14.45 29.74 -27.39
CA PRO A 13 -14.80 31.07 -26.90
C PRO A 13 -14.25 31.43 -25.51
N ILE A 14 -13.81 30.44 -24.72
CA ILE A 14 -13.37 30.63 -23.34
C ILE A 14 -11.86 30.44 -23.13
N THR A 15 -11.06 30.41 -24.21
CA THR A 15 -9.60 30.29 -24.13
C THR A 15 -8.97 31.39 -23.26
N ASP A 16 -9.50 32.62 -23.32
CA ASP A 16 -9.05 33.72 -22.48
C ASP A 16 -9.33 33.47 -20.99
N THR A 17 -10.42 32.78 -20.67
CA THR A 17 -10.73 32.35 -19.29
C THR A 17 -9.74 31.28 -18.83
N PHE A 18 -9.40 30.32 -19.70
CA PHE A 18 -8.36 29.34 -19.38
C PHE A 18 -7.02 30.03 -19.11
N ASP A 19 -6.52 30.85 -20.03
CA ASP A 19 -5.20 31.46 -19.88
C ASP A 19 -5.11 32.48 -18.74
N ASN A 20 -6.18 33.25 -18.47
CA ASN A 20 -6.11 34.37 -17.52
C ASN A 20 -6.85 34.13 -16.20
N LYS A 21 -7.54 32.99 -16.02
CA LYS A 21 -8.26 32.68 -14.77
C LYS A 21 -8.01 31.28 -14.23
N LEU A 22 -7.75 30.29 -15.09
CA LEU A 22 -7.51 28.92 -14.64
C LEU A 22 -6.03 28.57 -14.65
N PHE A 23 -5.31 28.88 -15.73
CA PHE A 23 -3.90 28.54 -15.89
C PHE A 23 -3.01 29.61 -15.27
N LEU A 24 -3.19 29.77 -13.95
CA LEU A 24 -2.50 30.75 -13.15
C LEU A 24 -1.42 30.12 -12.27
N THR A 25 -0.33 30.85 -12.09
CA THR A 25 0.73 30.51 -11.14
C THR A 25 0.30 30.77 -9.70
N GLN A 26 1.12 30.39 -8.72
CA GLN A 26 0.92 30.73 -7.30
C GLN A 26 0.78 32.24 -7.04
N LEU A 27 1.30 33.08 -7.94
CA LEU A 27 1.22 34.54 -7.87
C LEU A 27 0.03 35.12 -8.63
N TYR A 28 -0.90 34.26 -9.08
CA TYR A 28 -2.07 34.64 -9.90
C TYR A 28 -1.69 35.29 -11.24
N GLU A 29 -0.52 34.94 -11.79
CA GLU A 29 -0.08 35.38 -13.11
C GLU A 29 -0.41 34.29 -14.16
N PRO A 30 -0.75 34.65 -15.42
CA PRO A 30 -0.91 33.66 -16.48
C PRO A 30 0.34 32.81 -16.69
N SER A 31 0.19 31.49 -16.76
CA SER A 31 1.28 30.55 -17.05
C SER A 31 1.93 30.89 -18.38
N LYS A 32 3.26 30.90 -18.43
CA LYS A 32 4.01 31.12 -19.67
C LYS A 32 4.16 29.83 -20.46
N ILE A 33 4.14 28.69 -19.78
CA ILE A 33 4.32 27.36 -20.38
C ILE A 33 3.01 26.80 -20.92
N TYR A 34 1.93 26.83 -20.13
CA TYR A 34 0.70 26.13 -20.45
C TYR A 34 -0.34 27.09 -21.02
N LYS A 35 -0.70 26.88 -22.29
CA LYS A 35 -1.63 27.72 -23.05
C LYS A 35 -2.85 26.93 -23.49
N ALA A 36 -4.01 27.59 -23.47
CA ALA A 36 -5.27 27.03 -23.94
C ALA A 36 -5.21 26.59 -25.42
N ALA A 37 -4.47 27.32 -26.27
CA ALA A 37 -4.28 26.96 -27.66
C ALA A 37 -3.59 25.58 -27.82
N ASP A 38 -2.55 25.31 -27.03
CA ASP A 38 -1.82 24.05 -27.05
C ASP A 38 -2.70 22.89 -26.53
N LEU A 39 -3.52 23.15 -25.50
CA LEU A 39 -4.50 22.19 -24.98
C LEU A 39 -5.55 21.84 -26.04
N LEU A 40 -6.12 22.84 -26.73
CA LEU A 40 -7.11 22.60 -27.78
C LEU A 40 -6.51 21.79 -28.93
N SER A 41 -5.29 22.13 -29.36
CA SER A 41 -4.54 21.34 -30.35
C SER A 41 -4.41 19.89 -29.88
N ALA A 42 -3.99 19.67 -28.62
CA ALA A 42 -3.88 18.34 -28.03
C ALA A 42 -5.20 17.58 -28.01
N LEU A 43 -6.31 18.22 -27.63
CA LEU A 43 -7.65 17.62 -27.61
C LEU A 43 -8.15 17.25 -28.99
N SER A 44 -7.93 18.08 -30.01
CA SER A 44 -8.28 17.73 -31.41
C SER A 44 -7.54 16.49 -31.90
N ILE A 45 -6.37 16.19 -31.33
CA ILE A 45 -5.56 15.01 -31.68
C ILE A 45 -6.11 13.76 -30.98
N VAL A 46 -6.34 13.81 -29.68
CA VAL A 46 -6.77 12.63 -28.90
C VAL A 46 -8.28 12.37 -28.97
N GLY A 47 -9.07 13.38 -29.35
CA GLY A 47 -10.53 13.30 -29.39
C GLY A 47 -11.12 12.81 -30.73
N ASN A 48 -10.30 12.61 -31.76
CA ASN A 48 -10.71 12.05 -33.05
C ASN A 48 -10.32 10.58 -33.14
N GLU A 49 -11.19 9.71 -33.68
CA GLU A 49 -10.83 8.34 -34.05
C GLU A 49 -9.79 8.33 -35.21
N PRO A 50 -8.76 7.46 -35.18
CA PRO A 50 -8.50 6.37 -34.21
C PRO A 50 -7.75 6.80 -32.93
N GLY A 51 -7.59 8.09 -32.71
CA GLY A 51 -6.92 8.67 -31.55
C GLY A 51 -5.41 8.46 -31.56
N ILE A 52 -4.85 8.25 -30.37
CA ILE A 52 -3.46 7.89 -30.15
C ILE A 52 -3.43 6.47 -29.59
N ALA A 53 -2.65 5.58 -30.20
CA ALA A 53 -2.48 4.20 -29.71
C ALA A 53 -3.80 3.40 -29.59
N ASP A 54 -4.72 3.59 -30.54
CA ASP A 54 -6.07 3.02 -30.52
C ASP A 54 -6.86 3.41 -29.24
N LYS A 55 -6.53 4.57 -28.67
CA LYS A 55 -7.21 5.18 -27.53
C LYS A 55 -7.66 6.59 -27.89
N THR A 56 -8.90 6.89 -27.54
CA THR A 56 -9.48 8.22 -27.68
C THR A 56 -9.82 8.79 -26.30
N PHE A 57 -9.67 10.12 -26.18
CA PHE A 57 -10.11 10.83 -25.00
C PHE A 57 -11.64 10.81 -24.99
N TYR A 58 -12.23 10.41 -23.88
CA TYR A 58 -13.67 10.26 -23.78
C TYR A 58 -14.35 11.65 -23.76
N LEU A 59 -15.03 11.98 -24.86
CA LEU A 59 -15.70 13.27 -25.09
C LEU A 59 -17.20 13.25 -24.78
N GLY A 60 -17.73 12.11 -24.33
CA GLY A 60 -19.13 11.95 -23.94
C GLY A 60 -19.91 10.96 -24.79
N GLU A 61 -21.24 11.09 -24.75
CA GLU A 61 -22.17 10.16 -25.40
C GLU A 61 -22.83 10.76 -26.64
N GLU A 62 -22.69 10.11 -27.79
CA GLU A 62 -23.38 10.52 -29.02
C GLU A 62 -24.88 10.18 -28.94
N GLY A 63 -25.73 11.06 -29.48
CA GLY A 63 -27.18 10.84 -29.51
C GLY A 63 -27.89 10.99 -28.16
N VAL A 64 -27.17 11.33 -27.09
CA VAL A 64 -27.73 11.67 -25.77
C VAL A 64 -27.84 13.18 -25.62
N ASP A 65 -29.00 13.67 -25.17
CA ASP A 65 -29.18 15.08 -24.82
C ASP A 65 -28.18 15.48 -23.73
N LEU A 66 -27.44 16.56 -23.97
CA LEU A 66 -26.32 17.00 -23.11
C LEU A 66 -25.21 15.95 -22.92
N GLY A 67 -25.10 14.92 -23.77
CA GLY A 67 -24.09 13.87 -23.67
C GLY A 67 -22.63 14.37 -23.72
N TRP A 68 -22.39 15.57 -24.25
CA TRP A 68 -21.07 16.23 -24.23
C TRP A 68 -20.64 16.71 -22.84
N GLU A 69 -21.55 16.81 -21.86
CA GLU A 69 -21.22 17.18 -20.48
C GLU A 69 -20.29 16.15 -19.83
N TYR A 70 -20.48 14.85 -20.10
CA TYR A 70 -19.58 13.82 -19.58
C TYR A 70 -18.13 14.05 -20.03
N GLY A 71 -17.92 14.45 -21.30
CA GLY A 71 -16.60 14.77 -21.83
C GLY A 71 -15.98 16.03 -21.21
N LEU A 72 -16.79 17.06 -20.99
CA LEU A 72 -16.31 18.28 -20.33
C LEU A 72 -15.98 18.06 -18.85
N VAL A 73 -16.72 17.20 -18.14
CA VAL A 73 -16.39 16.83 -16.76
C VAL A 73 -15.13 15.96 -16.70
N ASN A 74 -14.94 15.04 -17.66
CA ASN A 74 -13.69 14.30 -17.82
C ASN A 74 -12.49 15.25 -18.03
N LEU A 75 -12.64 16.24 -18.91
CA LEU A 75 -11.64 17.30 -19.13
C LEU A 75 -11.43 18.15 -17.87
N ALA A 76 -12.49 18.49 -17.14
CA ALA A 76 -12.38 19.26 -15.90
C ALA A 76 -11.60 18.50 -14.83
N ALA A 77 -11.84 17.19 -14.70
CA ALA A 77 -11.12 16.33 -13.77
C ALA A 77 -9.63 16.27 -14.14
N PHE A 78 -9.29 16.12 -15.42
CA PHE A 78 -7.91 16.17 -15.91
C PHE A 78 -7.22 17.52 -15.61
N LEU A 79 -7.88 18.64 -15.95
CA LEU A 79 -7.35 19.98 -15.74
C LEU A 79 -7.16 20.30 -14.25
N ALA A 80 -8.03 19.80 -13.38
CA ALA A 80 -7.88 19.98 -11.93
C ALA A 80 -6.57 19.38 -11.40
N GLN A 81 -6.16 18.23 -11.92
CA GLN A 81 -4.89 17.60 -11.57
C GLN A 81 -3.73 18.42 -12.14
N CYS A 82 -3.79 18.75 -13.44
CA CYS A 82 -2.80 19.57 -14.14
C CYS A 82 -2.50 20.89 -13.41
N MET A 83 -3.55 21.56 -12.94
CA MET A 83 -3.45 22.81 -12.19
C MET A 83 -2.65 22.64 -10.91
N LYS A 84 -2.85 21.55 -10.17
CA LYS A 84 -2.09 21.26 -8.95
C LYS A 84 -0.67 20.74 -9.22
N GLU A 85 -0.48 19.93 -10.25
CA GLU A 85 0.83 19.29 -10.52
C GLU A 85 1.85 20.28 -11.08
N THR A 86 1.46 21.10 -12.06
CA THR A 86 2.45 21.85 -12.86
C THR A 86 2.10 23.30 -13.12
N ILE A 87 0.84 23.59 -13.47
CA ILE A 87 0.46 24.93 -13.95
C ILE A 87 0.61 25.97 -12.83
N LEU A 88 0.24 25.60 -11.59
CA LEU A 88 0.43 26.44 -10.41
C LEU A 88 1.89 26.86 -10.21
N TYR A 89 2.85 26.04 -10.63
CA TYR A 89 4.28 26.30 -10.49
C TYR A 89 4.95 26.88 -11.75
N ASP A 90 4.19 27.03 -12.85
CA ASP A 90 4.69 27.39 -14.18
C ASP A 90 5.95 26.60 -14.57
N ALA A 91 5.94 25.28 -14.31
CA ALA A 91 7.05 24.38 -14.57
C ALA A 91 6.58 23.17 -15.40
N CYS A 92 7.35 22.79 -16.41
CA CYS A 92 7.11 21.59 -17.21
C CYS A 92 7.87 20.38 -16.66
N ASP A 93 9.14 20.57 -16.33
CA ASP A 93 9.93 19.62 -15.56
C ASP A 93 9.62 19.72 -14.07
N GLU A 94 9.69 18.59 -13.38
CA GLU A 94 9.58 18.48 -11.93
C GLU A 94 10.58 19.40 -11.21
N ASN A 95 10.08 20.10 -10.19
CA ASN A 95 10.93 20.92 -9.34
C ASN A 95 11.68 20.05 -8.32
N ASN A 96 12.90 20.43 -7.97
CA ASN A 96 13.54 19.90 -6.76
C ASN A 96 12.96 20.61 -5.54
N TRP A 97 12.15 19.92 -4.74
CA TRP A 97 11.45 20.50 -3.59
C TRP A 97 11.46 19.60 -2.35
N ASP A 98 11.95 18.36 -2.43
CA ASP A 98 12.07 17.48 -1.26
C ASP A 98 13.32 17.80 -0.43
N LEU A 99 13.10 18.12 0.85
CA LEU A 99 14.16 18.41 1.82
C LEU A 99 14.55 17.15 2.61
N VAL A 100 15.85 16.91 2.72
CA VAL A 100 16.46 15.94 3.63
C VAL A 100 17.41 16.69 4.56
N GLY A 101 17.14 16.67 5.87
CA GLY A 101 18.00 17.37 6.83
C GLY A 101 18.11 18.89 6.59
N SER A 102 17.05 19.52 6.06
CA SER A 102 17.02 20.94 5.63
C SER A 102 17.88 21.27 4.40
N GLN A 103 18.34 20.27 3.67
CA GLN A 103 19.07 20.42 2.41
C GLN A 103 18.23 19.88 1.26
N TYR A 104 18.42 20.38 0.03
CA TYR A 104 17.83 19.81 -1.19
C TYR A 104 18.88 18.93 -1.88
N PRO A 105 18.85 17.59 -1.73
CA PRO A 105 19.80 16.71 -2.40
C PRO A 105 19.78 16.91 -3.92
N LEU A 106 20.94 16.91 -4.57
CA LEU A 106 20.99 16.92 -6.04
C LEU A 106 20.54 15.58 -6.62
N SER A 107 20.71 14.48 -5.86
CA SER A 107 20.19 13.15 -6.18
C SER A 107 18.65 13.02 -6.14
N ASN A 108 17.94 14.09 -5.78
CA ASN A 108 16.48 14.14 -5.95
C ASN A 108 16.03 13.93 -7.39
N SER A 109 16.91 14.09 -8.39
CA SER A 109 16.62 13.71 -9.78
C SER A 109 16.33 12.22 -9.94
N CYS A 110 16.87 11.37 -9.07
CA CYS A 110 16.59 9.93 -9.04
C CYS A 110 15.26 9.57 -8.37
N GLY A 111 14.64 10.53 -7.69
CA GLY A 111 13.45 10.29 -6.88
C GLY A 111 13.33 11.26 -5.71
N GLN A 112 12.13 11.78 -5.49
CA GLN A 112 11.73 12.59 -4.34
C GLN A 112 10.74 11.84 -3.44
N LEU A 113 10.63 12.23 -2.17
CA LEU A 113 9.72 11.64 -1.18
C LEU A 113 9.94 10.13 -0.93
N GLY A 114 11.16 9.64 -1.16
CA GLY A 114 11.53 8.23 -1.00
C GLY A 114 11.22 7.36 -2.21
N GLN A 115 10.73 7.96 -3.30
CA GLN A 115 10.50 7.27 -4.57
C GLN A 115 11.83 7.02 -5.31
N SER A 116 11.78 6.14 -6.32
CA SER A 116 12.90 5.80 -7.19
C SER A 116 12.40 5.73 -8.64
N TYR A 117 12.66 6.77 -9.44
CA TYR A 117 12.02 6.92 -10.76
C TYR A 117 12.48 5.87 -11.78
N GLN A 118 13.74 5.47 -11.70
CA GLN A 118 14.31 4.34 -12.46
C GLN A 118 13.66 2.98 -12.11
N ASP A 119 13.04 2.86 -10.93
CA ASP A 119 12.39 1.62 -10.49
C ASP A 119 10.89 1.59 -10.79
N TYR A 120 10.36 2.59 -11.51
CA TYR A 120 8.97 2.63 -11.99
C TYR A 120 8.82 1.70 -13.18
N ASN A 121 9.01 0.41 -12.91
CA ASN A 121 8.95 -0.67 -13.87
C ASN A 121 7.52 -0.90 -14.33
N CYS A 122 7.34 -1.28 -15.60
CA CYS A 122 6.01 -1.65 -16.06
C CYS A 122 5.56 -2.98 -15.41
N PRO A 123 4.23 -3.19 -15.27
CA PRO A 123 3.68 -4.48 -14.84
C PRO A 123 4.17 -5.65 -15.70
N ALA A 124 4.07 -6.88 -15.20
CA ALA A 124 4.68 -8.07 -15.81
C ALA A 124 4.35 -8.26 -17.32
N GLY A 125 3.12 -7.95 -17.75
CA GLY A 125 2.70 -8.03 -19.17
C GLY A 125 3.18 -6.88 -20.05
N GLU A 126 3.65 -5.80 -19.44
CA GLU A 126 3.98 -4.53 -20.10
C GLU A 126 5.47 -4.17 -20.02
N LYS A 127 6.29 -5.03 -19.40
CA LYS A 127 7.76 -4.85 -19.29
C LYS A 127 8.43 -4.55 -20.63
N HIS A 128 7.86 -5.01 -21.74
CA HIS A 128 8.39 -4.75 -23.08
C HIS A 128 8.26 -3.28 -23.52
N PHE A 129 7.42 -2.45 -22.89
CA PHE A 129 7.34 -1.02 -23.19
C PHE A 129 8.46 -0.20 -22.54
N GLN A 130 8.90 -0.62 -21.36
CA GLN A 130 9.81 0.12 -20.49
C GLN A 130 11.13 0.53 -21.17
N CYS A 131 11.60 1.75 -20.88
CA CYS A 131 12.94 2.20 -21.27
C CYS A 131 14.03 1.49 -20.47
N ALA A 132 15.15 1.18 -21.12
CA ALA A 132 16.36 0.79 -20.39
C ALA A 132 16.93 2.01 -19.65
N VAL A 133 17.44 1.80 -18.43
CA VAL A 133 18.18 2.84 -17.70
C VAL A 133 19.55 3.00 -18.34
N ASP A 134 19.83 4.20 -18.85
CA ASP A 134 21.12 4.56 -19.45
C ASP A 134 21.96 5.38 -18.46
N PRO A 135 23.06 4.84 -17.91
CA PRO A 135 23.91 5.57 -16.97
C PRO A 135 24.66 6.75 -17.63
N GLU A 136 24.82 6.76 -18.95
CA GLU A 136 25.54 7.82 -19.67
C GLU A 136 24.61 8.96 -20.12
N MET A 137 23.29 8.81 -19.96
CA MET A 137 22.33 9.84 -20.35
C MET A 137 22.54 11.10 -19.53
N THR A 138 22.76 12.23 -20.22
CA THR A 138 23.01 13.54 -19.59
C THR A 138 21.94 14.54 -20.03
N ILE A 139 21.14 15.00 -19.07
CA ILE A 139 20.03 15.92 -19.31
C ILE A 139 19.94 16.90 -18.13
N THR A 140 19.58 18.14 -18.43
CA THR A 140 19.19 19.15 -17.43
C THR A 140 17.76 19.59 -17.75
N ALA A 141 16.91 19.66 -16.73
CA ALA A 141 15.55 20.15 -16.81
C ALA A 141 15.52 21.58 -17.39
N THR A 142 14.58 21.82 -18.30
CA THR A 142 14.45 23.10 -18.99
C THR A 142 13.79 24.14 -18.10
N THR A 143 12.95 23.70 -17.17
CA THR A 143 12.20 24.58 -16.27
C THR A 143 12.44 24.19 -14.82
N HIS A 144 12.31 25.15 -13.92
CA HIS A 144 12.38 24.95 -12.47
C HIS A 144 11.61 26.07 -11.77
N ALA A 145 11.41 25.92 -10.47
CA ALA A 145 10.70 26.90 -9.67
C ALA A 145 11.48 28.23 -9.55
N SER A 146 10.74 29.33 -9.40
CA SER A 146 11.31 30.69 -9.35
C SER A 146 11.20 31.36 -7.98
N TRP A 147 10.97 30.61 -6.89
CA TRP A 147 10.96 31.17 -5.54
C TRP A 147 12.37 31.58 -5.09
N TYR A 148 12.47 32.40 -4.05
CA TYR A 148 13.76 32.86 -3.53
C TYR A 148 14.57 31.68 -2.97
N GLY A 149 15.78 31.46 -3.51
CA GLY A 149 16.62 30.30 -3.15
C GLY A 149 16.16 28.97 -3.75
N ALA A 150 15.32 28.97 -4.79
CA ALA A 150 14.89 27.75 -5.47
C ALA A 150 16.08 26.98 -6.06
N PRO A 151 16.09 25.64 -5.95
CA PRO A 151 17.08 24.84 -6.66
C PRO A 151 17.01 25.03 -8.18
N PRO A 152 18.12 24.80 -8.90
CA PRO A 152 18.10 24.74 -10.35
C PRO A 152 17.26 23.55 -10.83
N GLY A 153 17.04 23.48 -12.14
CA GLY A 153 16.44 22.31 -12.76
C GLY A 153 17.15 21.01 -12.39
N LEU A 154 16.38 19.94 -12.19
CA LEU A 154 16.92 18.59 -11.98
C LEU A 154 17.86 18.22 -13.13
N PHE A 155 18.92 17.48 -12.83
CA PHE A 155 19.85 17.00 -13.83
C PHE A 155 20.30 15.56 -13.55
N CYS A 156 20.79 14.91 -14.59
CA CYS A 156 21.35 13.57 -14.57
C CYS A 156 22.61 13.51 -15.46
N GLY A 157 23.45 12.51 -15.22
CA GLY A 157 24.64 12.24 -16.00
C GLY A 157 25.50 11.15 -15.37
N PRO A 158 26.53 10.68 -16.08
CA PRO A 158 27.36 9.58 -15.61
C PRO A 158 28.17 9.98 -14.37
N THR A 159 28.48 9.01 -13.52
CA THR A 159 29.36 9.20 -12.35
C THR A 159 30.77 9.68 -12.71
N SER A 160 31.21 9.49 -13.96
CA SER A 160 32.48 10.04 -14.48
C SER A 160 32.46 11.57 -14.61
N THR A 161 31.27 12.16 -14.83
CA THR A 161 31.04 13.60 -14.86
C THR A 161 30.53 14.10 -13.51
N TYR A 162 29.67 13.33 -12.82
CA TYR A 162 29.06 13.70 -11.54
C TYR A 162 29.34 12.67 -10.41
N PRO A 163 30.57 12.54 -9.88
CA PRO A 163 30.88 11.54 -8.85
C PRO A 163 30.30 11.81 -7.44
N PHE A 164 30.08 10.74 -6.63
CA PHE A 164 30.49 10.66 -5.20
C PHE A 164 30.51 9.20 -4.69
N THR A 165 31.22 8.99 -3.57
CA THR A 165 31.30 7.76 -2.76
C THR A 165 31.25 8.16 -1.28
N GLY A 166 30.26 7.68 -0.52
CA GLY A 166 30.23 7.86 0.93
C GLY A 166 31.03 6.78 1.68
N ALA A 167 32.14 7.17 2.33
CA ALA A 167 32.54 6.81 3.71
C ALA A 167 34.06 6.57 3.94
N PHE A 168 34.55 7.22 5.00
CA PHE A 168 35.81 7.05 5.78
C PHE A 168 37.15 7.61 5.26
N LEU A 169 37.64 8.64 5.99
CA LEU A 169 39.03 8.66 6.47
C LEU A 169 39.06 9.03 7.97
N GLN A 170 38.97 8.01 8.83
CA GLN A 170 39.80 8.02 10.04
C GLN A 170 41.19 7.56 9.63
N SER A 171 42.20 8.36 10.01
CA SER A 171 43.64 8.18 9.77
C SER A 171 44.13 8.47 8.35
N THR A 172 44.64 9.67 8.12
CA THR A 172 46.09 9.90 8.11
C THR A 172 46.40 11.38 7.92
N GLN A 173 47.22 11.86 8.84
CA GLN A 173 47.89 13.13 8.79
C GLN A 173 48.94 13.09 7.67
N HIS A 174 48.63 13.69 6.52
CA HIS A 174 49.66 14.28 5.66
C HIS A 174 49.10 15.43 4.85
N ILE A 175 49.50 16.63 5.26
CA ILE A 175 49.51 17.82 4.44
C ILE A 175 50.35 17.50 3.21
N ILE A 176 49.75 17.58 2.01
CA ILE A 176 50.49 17.75 0.77
C ILE A 176 50.08 19.11 0.21
N HIS A 177 50.83 20.14 0.60
CA HIS A 177 51.00 21.32 -0.23
C HIS A 177 51.76 20.88 -1.51
N ASP A 178 51.44 21.52 -2.64
CA ASP A 178 52.24 21.52 -3.89
C ASP A 178 51.85 20.56 -5.03
N ARG A 179 50.58 20.61 -5.46
CA ARG A 179 50.29 20.47 -6.89
C ARG A 179 49.21 21.43 -7.37
N TRP A 180 49.64 22.47 -8.09
CA TRP A 180 48.80 23.38 -8.87
C TRP A 180 49.14 23.17 -10.36
N PRO A 181 48.16 23.08 -11.28
CA PRO A 181 46.73 23.30 -11.10
C PRO A 181 45.95 21.98 -10.89
N PRO A 182 44.96 21.91 -9.99
CA PRO A 182 44.00 20.82 -9.98
C PRO A 182 42.62 21.30 -10.49
N LEU A 183 42.19 20.67 -11.59
CA LEU A 183 40.83 20.49 -12.09
C LEU A 183 39.78 21.55 -11.69
N THR A 184 39.55 22.50 -12.58
CA THR A 184 38.35 23.36 -12.58
C THR A 184 37.15 22.54 -13.06
N THR A 185 36.38 21.98 -12.11
CA THR A 185 34.92 21.74 -12.08
C THR A 185 34.66 20.59 -11.10
N ASN A 186 34.44 20.92 -9.82
CA ASN A 186 33.91 19.97 -8.83
C ASN A 186 32.43 19.72 -9.15
N THR A 187 32.16 18.84 -10.10
CA THR A 187 30.82 18.33 -10.38
C THR A 187 30.57 17.11 -9.50
N THR A 188 30.29 17.28 -8.21
CA THR A 188 29.72 16.19 -7.39
C THR A 188 28.21 16.41 -7.24
N SER A 189 27.45 15.40 -6.84
CA SER A 189 26.05 15.54 -6.44
C SER A 189 25.94 15.70 -4.92
N GLY A 190 26.32 16.88 -4.42
CA GLY A 190 26.06 17.27 -3.05
C GLY A 190 24.59 17.73 -2.87
N TYR A 191 24.40 18.95 -2.38
CA TYR A 191 23.07 19.51 -2.17
C TYR A 191 22.98 20.97 -2.63
N TRP A 192 21.76 21.45 -2.79
CA TRP A 192 21.49 22.87 -2.95
C TRP A 192 21.24 23.51 -1.57
N ASP A 193 22.13 24.42 -1.18
CA ASP A 193 21.97 25.27 0.00
C ASP A 193 21.12 26.48 -0.39
N TYR A 194 19.83 26.45 -0.10
CA TYR A 194 18.91 27.55 -0.39
C TYR A 194 19.20 28.83 0.41
N SER A 195 19.98 28.73 1.48
CA SER A 195 20.34 29.86 2.36
C SER A 195 21.59 30.61 1.89
N HIS A 196 22.35 30.04 0.95
CA HIS A 196 23.56 30.65 0.43
C HIS A 196 23.26 31.98 -0.27
N TRP A 197 23.92 33.05 0.16
CA TRP A 197 23.74 34.38 -0.42
C TRP A 197 24.73 34.63 -1.56
N CYS A 198 24.41 34.09 -2.74
CA CYS A 198 25.29 34.16 -3.92
C CYS A 198 25.43 35.57 -4.52
N ASP A 199 24.51 36.51 -4.26
CA ASP A 199 24.57 37.88 -4.78
C ASP A 199 25.21 38.83 -3.75
N ASN A 200 26.50 38.63 -3.48
CA ASN A 200 27.27 39.41 -2.53
C ASN A 200 28.43 40.14 -3.23
N PRO A 201 28.16 41.28 -3.90
CA PRO A 201 29.17 42.05 -4.61
C PRO A 201 30.23 42.69 -3.70
N TRP A 202 30.04 42.63 -2.38
CA TRP A 202 30.97 43.13 -1.37
C TRP A 202 31.83 42.04 -0.73
N ALA A 203 31.62 40.76 -1.07
CA ALA A 203 32.53 39.68 -0.71
C ALA A 203 33.92 39.91 -1.33
N ASN A 204 34.95 39.24 -0.79
CA ASN A 204 36.30 39.30 -1.34
C ASN A 204 36.87 37.88 -1.53
N PRO A 205 36.87 37.34 -2.76
CA PRO A 205 36.40 37.97 -4.01
C PRO A 205 34.87 38.20 -4.04
N PRO A 206 34.36 39.16 -4.85
CA PRO A 206 32.92 39.36 -5.02
C PRO A 206 32.23 38.08 -5.51
N GLU A 207 31.09 37.76 -4.91
CA GLU A 207 30.28 36.59 -5.24
C GLU A 207 29.09 37.04 -6.10
N TYR A 208 28.75 36.21 -7.10
CA TYR A 208 27.60 36.42 -7.98
C TYR A 208 26.85 35.11 -8.16
N CYS A 209 25.53 35.20 -8.27
CA CYS A 209 24.68 34.06 -8.64
C CYS A 209 24.91 33.69 -10.12
N ASP A 210 25.37 32.48 -10.39
CA ASP A 210 25.85 32.04 -11.72
C ASP A 210 25.24 30.72 -12.21
N VAL A 211 24.28 30.15 -11.48
CA VAL A 211 23.73 28.82 -11.77
C VAL A 211 22.59 28.88 -12.78
N TYR A 212 21.70 29.88 -12.69
CA TYR A 212 20.61 30.06 -13.63
C TYR A 212 20.18 31.54 -13.75
N GLU A 213 19.52 31.88 -14.87
CA GLU A 213 19.06 33.23 -15.13
C GLU A 213 18.02 33.68 -14.09
N GLY A 214 18.26 34.83 -13.45
CA GLY A 214 17.36 35.38 -12.44
C GLY A 214 17.48 34.73 -11.05
N GLN A 215 18.53 33.93 -10.79
CA GLN A 215 18.87 33.43 -9.46
C GLN A 215 19.05 34.58 -8.47
N LYS A 216 18.38 34.48 -7.31
CA LYS A 216 18.39 35.51 -6.25
C LYS A 216 19.16 35.09 -5.00
N ALA A 217 19.29 33.79 -4.80
CA ALA A 217 19.96 33.15 -3.68
C ALA A 217 20.11 31.66 -4.00
N GLY A 218 20.79 30.96 -3.10
CA GLY A 218 21.06 29.54 -3.16
C GLY A 218 22.36 29.24 -3.90
N GLY A 219 22.95 28.08 -3.61
CA GLY A 219 24.20 27.64 -4.23
C GLY A 219 24.37 26.13 -4.12
N ILE A 220 25.13 25.55 -5.04
CA ILE A 220 25.50 24.14 -4.97
C ILE A 220 26.62 23.98 -3.93
N ASP A 221 26.38 23.19 -2.89
CA ASP A 221 27.39 22.73 -1.96
C ASP A 221 27.73 21.26 -2.26
N ASN A 222 28.98 21.06 -2.65
CA ASN A 222 29.55 19.80 -3.10
C ASN A 222 30.56 19.21 -2.11
N THR A 223 30.62 19.76 -0.89
CA THR A 223 31.59 19.37 0.16
C THR A 223 31.23 18.07 0.86
N GLU A 224 29.95 17.71 0.89
CA GLU A 224 29.43 16.46 1.46
C GLU A 224 28.39 15.80 0.54
N ALA A 225 28.35 14.47 0.56
CA ALA A 225 27.31 13.72 -0.14
C ALA A 225 26.05 13.69 0.71
N VAL A 226 24.93 14.14 0.13
CA VAL A 226 23.62 14.15 0.79
C VAL A 226 22.71 13.16 0.09
N ALA A 227 22.25 12.16 0.82
CA ALA A 227 21.33 11.17 0.28
C ALA A 227 19.93 11.77 0.15
N ASN A 228 19.26 11.49 -0.98
CA ASN A 228 17.81 11.64 -1.05
C ASN A 228 17.14 10.62 -0.11
N ARG A 229 15.82 10.71 0.07
CA ARG A 229 15.08 9.81 0.97
C ARG A 229 15.10 8.33 0.53
N ALA A 230 15.45 8.04 -0.73
CA ALA A 230 15.65 6.68 -1.23
C ALA A 230 17.08 6.16 -0.99
N GLY A 231 17.95 6.95 -0.33
CA GLY A 231 19.33 6.58 -0.04
C GLY A 231 20.30 6.79 -1.21
N ARG A 232 19.84 7.36 -2.33
CA ARG A 232 20.68 7.70 -3.48
C ARG A 232 21.40 9.01 -3.24
N THR A 233 22.64 9.04 -3.66
CA THR A 233 23.52 10.19 -3.51
C THR A 233 24.02 10.65 -4.89
N ASP A 234 23.87 9.84 -5.94
CA ASP A 234 24.26 10.12 -7.34
C ASP A 234 23.08 10.54 -8.20
N VAL A 235 23.40 10.95 -9.42
CA VAL A 235 22.44 11.32 -10.47
C VAL A 235 22.58 10.45 -11.72
N GLU A 236 23.29 9.31 -11.63
CA GLU A 236 23.52 8.38 -12.73
C GLU A 236 22.25 7.55 -12.99
N GLY A 237 21.84 7.48 -14.25
CA GLY A 237 20.61 6.80 -14.65
C GLY A 237 19.31 7.47 -14.18
N CYS A 238 19.37 8.73 -13.75
CA CYS A 238 18.28 9.41 -13.05
C CYS A 238 17.46 10.39 -13.90
N CYS A 239 17.46 10.27 -15.22
CA CYS A 239 16.81 11.23 -16.12
C CYS A 239 15.27 11.15 -16.18
N TRP A 240 14.63 10.48 -15.21
CA TRP A 240 13.25 9.97 -15.29
C TRP A 240 12.24 10.73 -14.42
N TRP A 241 12.56 11.95 -13.98
CA TRP A 241 11.65 12.84 -13.24
C TRP A 241 10.40 13.23 -14.04
N GLY A 242 9.44 13.85 -13.37
CA GLY A 242 8.17 14.25 -13.96
C GLY A 242 8.30 15.31 -15.05
N ARG A 243 7.63 15.09 -16.19
CA ARG A 243 7.55 16.07 -17.30
C ARG A 243 6.14 16.25 -17.84
N GLY A 244 5.89 17.45 -18.37
CA GLY A 244 4.62 17.81 -18.97
C GLY A 244 3.52 18.00 -17.93
N VAL A 245 2.29 18.19 -18.40
CA VAL A 245 1.23 18.83 -17.61
C VAL A 245 0.78 18.03 -16.37
N ILE A 246 0.97 16.72 -16.36
CA ILE A 246 0.60 15.83 -15.23
C ILE A 246 1.83 15.16 -14.58
N GLN A 247 3.04 15.65 -14.84
CA GLN A 247 4.29 15.08 -14.32
C GLN A 247 4.46 13.59 -14.68
N THR A 248 4.45 13.29 -15.99
CA THR A 248 4.72 11.93 -16.49
C THR A 248 6.12 11.50 -16.03
N THR A 249 6.19 10.45 -15.22
CA THR A 249 7.40 10.07 -14.46
C THR A 249 7.75 8.60 -14.66
N GLY A 250 9.06 8.29 -14.69
CA GLY A 250 9.56 6.93 -14.59
C GLY A 250 9.71 6.17 -15.92
N VAL A 251 10.61 5.19 -15.92
CA VAL A 251 11.03 4.42 -17.10
C VAL A 251 9.88 3.73 -17.85
N CYS A 252 8.83 3.30 -17.15
CA CYS A 252 7.67 2.70 -17.79
C CYS A 252 6.88 3.71 -18.62
N ASN A 253 6.56 4.88 -18.06
CA ASN A 253 5.72 5.87 -18.73
C ASN A 253 6.42 6.46 -19.96
N TYR A 254 7.70 6.82 -19.85
CA TYR A 254 8.49 7.24 -21.01
C TYR A 254 8.63 6.12 -22.05
N GLY A 255 8.73 4.86 -21.59
CA GLY A 255 8.74 3.69 -22.44
C GLY A 255 7.46 3.52 -23.24
N LYS A 256 6.29 3.68 -22.59
CA LYS A 256 4.98 3.68 -23.25
C LYS A 256 4.87 4.82 -24.26
N LEU A 257 5.30 6.05 -23.92
CA LEU A 257 5.34 7.16 -24.88
C LEU A 257 6.22 6.83 -26.09
N ASN A 258 7.42 6.29 -25.89
CA ASN A 258 8.29 5.92 -27.01
C ASN A 258 7.69 4.80 -27.86
N TYR A 259 7.14 3.79 -27.20
CA TYR A 259 6.50 2.66 -27.86
C TYR A 259 5.32 3.13 -28.69
N TYR A 260 4.42 3.97 -28.19
CA TYR A 260 3.18 4.32 -28.90
C TYR A 260 3.26 5.56 -29.78
N LEU A 261 4.12 6.52 -29.43
CA LEU A 261 4.12 7.87 -30.01
C LEU A 261 5.47 8.32 -30.55
N GLY A 262 6.56 7.69 -30.11
CA GLY A 262 7.92 8.16 -30.37
C GLY A 262 8.63 7.41 -31.49
N ALA A 263 9.96 7.55 -31.48
CA ALA A 263 10.84 6.94 -32.46
C ALA A 263 10.73 5.41 -32.49
N ARG A 264 10.51 4.76 -31.34
CA ARG A 264 10.31 3.30 -31.31
C ARG A 264 9.05 2.86 -32.07
N ALA A 265 7.94 3.59 -31.95
CA ALA A 265 6.75 3.34 -32.75
C ALA A 265 7.07 3.33 -34.27
N ALA A 266 7.80 4.35 -34.72
CA ALA A 266 8.19 4.50 -36.12
C ALA A 266 9.16 3.40 -36.58
N GLN A 267 10.16 3.06 -35.76
CA GLN A 267 11.14 2.01 -36.04
C GLN A 267 10.49 0.63 -36.20
N ASP A 268 9.47 0.36 -35.38
CA ASP A 268 8.70 -0.88 -35.42
C ASP A 268 7.66 -0.91 -36.58
N GLY A 269 7.60 0.15 -37.40
CA GLY A 269 6.65 0.27 -38.52
C GLY A 269 5.22 0.60 -38.12
N ARG A 270 5.00 1.07 -36.88
CA ARG A 270 3.69 1.51 -36.37
C ARG A 270 3.50 3.00 -36.65
N SER A 271 2.24 3.45 -36.60
CA SER A 271 1.95 4.89 -36.70
C SER A 271 2.59 5.62 -35.51
N SER A 272 3.31 6.70 -35.79
CA SER A 272 4.01 7.49 -34.79
C SER A 272 3.78 8.97 -35.05
N ARG A 273 3.34 9.70 -34.02
CA ARG A 273 3.13 11.15 -34.11
C ARG A 273 4.43 11.92 -33.99
N TYR A 274 5.38 11.40 -33.21
CA TYR A 274 6.68 12.01 -32.96
C TYR A 274 7.79 11.04 -33.38
N PRO A 275 7.87 10.68 -34.68
CA PRO A 275 8.75 9.61 -35.17
C PRO A 275 10.25 9.92 -34.97
N GLU A 276 10.60 11.18 -34.72
CA GLU A 276 11.98 11.63 -34.51
C GLU A 276 12.35 11.77 -33.02
N ILE A 277 11.38 11.67 -32.11
CA ILE A 277 11.62 11.83 -30.67
C ILE A 277 11.73 10.46 -30.01
N ASP A 278 12.93 10.10 -29.55
CA ASP A 278 13.14 8.91 -28.73
C ASP A 278 12.93 9.28 -27.26
N PHE A 279 11.72 9.09 -26.73
CA PHE A 279 11.41 9.43 -25.33
C PHE A 279 12.23 8.64 -24.31
N CYS A 280 12.91 7.56 -24.69
CA CYS A 280 13.84 6.84 -23.83
C CYS A 280 15.25 7.43 -23.81
N LYS A 281 15.57 8.39 -24.70
CA LYS A 281 16.88 9.04 -24.78
C LYS A 281 16.83 10.56 -24.62
N THR A 282 15.74 11.15 -25.07
CA THR A 282 15.48 12.59 -24.99
C THR A 282 14.10 12.85 -24.38
N PRO A 283 13.83 12.37 -23.15
CA PRO A 283 12.56 12.66 -22.45
C PRO A 283 12.34 14.16 -22.23
N ASP A 284 13.39 14.97 -22.21
CA ASP A 284 13.36 16.44 -22.10
C ASP A 284 12.57 17.11 -23.24
N LYS A 285 12.47 16.46 -24.41
CA LYS A 285 11.74 16.98 -25.57
C LYS A 285 10.27 17.25 -25.30
N ILE A 286 9.68 16.62 -24.27
CA ILE A 286 8.32 16.96 -23.80
C ILE A 286 8.20 18.43 -23.42
N CYS A 287 9.27 19.01 -22.86
CA CYS A 287 9.31 20.38 -22.36
C CYS A 287 10.12 21.33 -23.24
N SER A 288 11.07 20.80 -24.03
CA SER A 288 12.06 21.60 -24.75
C SER A 288 11.82 21.70 -26.27
N ASP A 289 10.94 20.89 -26.87
CA ASP A 289 10.77 20.91 -28.34
C ASP A 289 9.84 22.04 -28.82
N PRO A 290 10.35 23.02 -29.59
CA PRO A 290 9.53 24.12 -30.09
C PRO A 290 8.61 23.72 -31.25
N ASN A 291 8.83 22.58 -31.89
CA ASN A 291 8.02 22.13 -33.02
C ASN A 291 6.73 21.44 -32.58
N TYR A 292 6.67 20.99 -31.33
CA TYR A 292 5.54 20.26 -30.76
C TYR A 292 5.07 20.90 -29.44
N PRO A 293 4.55 22.15 -29.48
CA PRO A 293 4.10 22.85 -28.27
C PRO A 293 2.97 22.13 -27.54
N GLU A 294 2.19 21.29 -28.23
CA GLU A 294 1.14 20.44 -27.65
C GLU A 294 1.67 19.21 -26.90
N LEU A 295 2.94 18.84 -27.08
CA LEU A 295 3.48 17.57 -26.58
C LEU A 295 3.39 17.44 -25.06
N LYS A 296 3.62 18.54 -24.32
CA LYS A 296 3.44 18.61 -22.86
C LYS A 296 2.02 18.26 -22.39
N TRP A 297 1.01 18.55 -23.22
CA TRP A 297 -0.39 18.16 -22.99
C TRP A 297 -0.65 16.73 -23.44
N ILE A 298 -0.14 16.34 -24.60
CA ILE A 298 -0.30 14.99 -25.15
C ILE A 298 0.29 13.92 -24.22
N ALA A 299 1.44 14.17 -23.60
CA ALA A 299 2.04 13.26 -22.62
C ALA A 299 1.08 12.98 -21.45
N GLY A 300 0.45 14.03 -20.91
CA GLY A 300 -0.51 13.91 -19.82
C GLY A 300 -1.85 13.30 -20.23
N LEU A 301 -2.39 13.69 -21.40
CA LEU A 301 -3.62 13.11 -21.94
C LEU A 301 -3.44 11.62 -22.29
N PHE A 302 -2.26 11.22 -22.76
CA PHE A 302 -1.95 9.82 -23.00
C PHE A 302 -1.96 9.02 -21.68
N TYR A 303 -1.30 9.50 -20.63
CA TYR A 303 -1.39 8.89 -19.29
C TYR A 303 -2.84 8.83 -18.81
N TRP A 304 -3.62 9.90 -19.00
CA TRP A 304 -5.02 9.94 -18.61
C TRP A 304 -5.84 8.85 -19.32
N MET A 305 -5.75 8.74 -20.64
CA MET A 305 -6.47 7.72 -21.42
C MET A 305 -6.02 6.29 -21.08
N GLU A 306 -4.74 6.11 -20.78
CA GLU A 306 -4.14 4.80 -20.59
C GLU A 306 -4.30 4.25 -19.19
N SER A 307 -4.25 5.11 -18.16
CA SER A 307 -4.23 4.71 -16.75
C SER A 307 -5.44 5.20 -15.93
N VAL A 308 -6.00 6.37 -16.25
CA VAL A 308 -7.07 7.00 -15.43
C VAL A 308 -8.46 6.70 -16.01
N GLN A 309 -8.68 7.04 -17.28
CA GLN A 309 -9.92 6.81 -18.01
C GLN A 309 -10.24 5.31 -18.15
N SER A 310 -9.20 4.48 -18.27
CA SER A 310 -9.28 3.03 -18.36
C SER A 310 -9.39 2.34 -16.99
N TYR A 311 -9.28 3.10 -15.88
CA TYR A 311 -9.20 2.54 -14.55
C TYR A 311 -10.44 1.71 -14.21
N ASN A 312 -10.21 0.43 -13.91
CA ASN A 312 -11.23 -0.54 -13.52
C ASN A 312 -10.65 -1.48 -12.47
N GLN A 313 -10.73 -1.10 -11.19
CA GLN A 313 -10.20 -1.90 -10.09
C GLN A 313 -11.07 -1.75 -8.84
N GLY A 314 -11.18 -2.83 -8.06
CA GLY A 314 -11.90 -2.80 -6.77
C GLY A 314 -13.39 -2.47 -6.90
N GLY A 315 -14.03 -2.82 -8.03
CA GLY A 315 -15.43 -2.48 -8.31
C GLY A 315 -15.66 -1.03 -8.73
N TRP A 316 -14.60 -0.22 -8.83
CA TRP A 316 -14.66 1.17 -9.26
C TRP A 316 -14.15 1.29 -10.70
N TYR A 317 -15.07 1.67 -11.60
CA TYR A 317 -14.79 1.87 -13.02
C TYR A 317 -14.96 3.35 -13.39
N TYR A 318 -13.90 3.98 -13.89
CA TYR A 318 -13.86 5.42 -14.13
C TYR A 318 -15.05 5.96 -14.91
N LEU A 319 -15.37 5.36 -16.06
CA LEU A 319 -16.48 5.86 -16.88
C LEU A 319 -17.83 5.68 -16.20
N ALA A 320 -18.04 4.59 -15.44
CA ALA A 320 -19.28 4.42 -14.67
C ALA A 320 -19.44 5.51 -13.59
N GLU A 321 -18.35 5.84 -12.90
CA GLU A 321 -18.36 6.80 -11.80
C GLU A 321 -18.45 8.25 -12.29
N LEU A 322 -17.80 8.56 -13.42
CA LEU A 322 -17.99 9.81 -14.15
C LEU A 322 -19.47 10.00 -14.52
N HIS A 323 -20.11 8.97 -15.06
CA HIS A 323 -21.52 9.01 -15.43
C HIS A 323 -22.43 9.18 -14.21
N LYS A 324 -22.17 8.46 -13.11
CA LYS A 324 -22.91 8.61 -11.84
C LYS A 324 -22.82 10.04 -11.30
N PHE A 325 -21.62 10.62 -11.29
CA PHE A 325 -21.39 11.99 -10.82
C PHE A 325 -22.16 13.03 -11.66
N VAL A 326 -22.05 12.93 -12.99
CA VAL A 326 -22.73 13.84 -13.92
C VAL A 326 -24.26 13.69 -13.82
N ASN A 327 -24.78 12.46 -13.82
CA ASN A 327 -26.22 12.18 -13.67
C ASN A 327 -26.74 12.65 -12.29
N GLY A 328 -25.87 12.57 -11.27
CA GLY A 328 -26.11 13.01 -9.90
C GLY A 328 -26.18 14.53 -9.74
N GLY A 329 -25.81 15.31 -10.76
CA GLY A 329 -25.87 16.77 -10.74
C GLY A 329 -24.57 17.46 -10.33
N MET A 330 -23.47 16.71 -10.23
CA MET A 330 -22.13 17.25 -9.97
C MET A 330 -21.98 17.93 -8.59
N GLU A 331 -22.67 17.44 -7.56
CA GLU A 331 -22.81 18.13 -6.26
C GLU A 331 -21.80 17.69 -5.17
N ASP A 332 -21.16 16.51 -5.30
CA ASP A 332 -20.25 15.95 -4.29
C ASP A 332 -18.76 15.94 -4.71
N ASN A 333 -17.86 15.67 -3.76
CA ASN A 333 -16.41 15.60 -4.01
C ASN A 333 -15.89 14.17 -4.20
N SER A 334 -16.72 13.14 -4.04
CA SER A 334 -16.28 11.74 -4.00
C SER A 334 -15.63 11.32 -5.31
N PHE A 335 -16.19 11.73 -6.45
CA PHE A 335 -15.63 11.46 -7.77
C PHE A 335 -14.24 12.07 -7.94
N ILE A 336 -14.07 13.37 -7.65
CA ILE A 336 -12.77 14.02 -7.84
C ILE A 336 -11.73 13.57 -6.81
N ASP A 337 -12.15 13.20 -5.61
CA ASP A 337 -11.26 12.63 -4.59
C ASP A 337 -10.71 11.27 -5.03
N ALA A 338 -11.58 10.43 -5.58
CA ALA A 338 -11.18 9.17 -6.18
C ALA A 338 -10.22 9.35 -7.35
N VAL A 339 -10.55 10.26 -8.27
CA VAL A 339 -9.69 10.57 -9.43
C VAL A 339 -8.33 11.12 -8.98
N SER A 340 -8.31 11.97 -7.96
CA SER A 340 -7.06 12.51 -7.40
C SER A 340 -6.22 11.42 -6.73
N GLY A 341 -6.87 10.44 -6.09
CA GLY A 341 -6.24 9.22 -5.60
C GLY A 341 -5.60 8.40 -6.72
N ILE A 342 -6.32 8.15 -7.82
CA ILE A 342 -5.80 7.38 -8.95
C ILE A 342 -4.55 8.07 -9.52
N VAL A 343 -4.62 9.38 -9.71
CA VAL A 343 -3.53 10.15 -10.33
C VAL A 343 -2.30 10.24 -9.42
N ASN A 344 -2.48 10.54 -8.14
CA ASN A 344 -1.36 10.81 -7.23
C ASN A 344 -0.85 9.55 -6.51
N ARG A 345 -1.67 8.50 -6.40
CA ARG A 345 -1.42 7.33 -5.56
C ARG A 345 -1.70 5.98 -6.24
N GLY A 346 -2.29 5.98 -7.44
CA GLY A 346 -2.59 4.77 -8.19
C GLY A 346 -3.87 4.04 -7.75
N CYS A 347 -4.68 4.59 -6.85
CA CYS A 347 -5.94 3.97 -6.40
C CYS A 347 -7.05 4.99 -6.08
N HIS A 348 -8.31 4.60 -6.21
CA HIS A 348 -9.48 5.48 -6.03
C HIS A 348 -9.90 5.73 -4.57
N ASN A 349 -9.39 4.97 -3.59
CA ASN A 349 -9.76 5.13 -2.18
C ASN A 349 -8.51 5.39 -1.31
N PRO A 350 -8.01 6.64 -1.27
CA PRO A 350 -6.86 6.97 -0.43
C PRO A 350 -7.20 6.84 1.09
N PRO A 351 -6.21 6.48 1.94
CA PRO A 351 -4.80 6.30 1.59
C PRO A 351 -4.54 4.97 0.88
N CYS A 352 -3.97 5.05 -0.33
CA CYS A 352 -3.38 3.91 -1.03
C CYS A 352 -2.02 3.57 -0.38
N ALA A 353 -1.34 2.51 -0.82
CA ALA A 353 -0.03 2.07 -0.30
C ALA A 353 1.05 3.18 -0.17
N THR A 354 0.90 4.30 -0.89
CA THR A 354 1.81 5.45 -0.91
C THR A 354 1.39 6.62 0.00
N GLY A 355 0.24 6.59 0.69
CA GLY A 355 -0.22 7.57 1.70
C GLY A 355 -1.36 8.53 1.27
N GLU A 356 -1.57 9.62 2.02
CA GLU A 356 -2.58 10.69 1.77
C GLU A 356 -2.30 11.51 0.50
N VAL A 357 -3.30 11.72 -0.36
CA VAL A 357 -3.18 12.49 -1.62
C VAL A 357 -2.60 13.90 -1.40
N ASP A 358 -1.54 14.23 -2.14
CA ASP A 358 -0.96 15.58 -2.06
C ASP A 358 -1.93 16.62 -2.65
N GLY A 359 -2.20 17.65 -1.84
CA GLY A 359 -3.04 18.77 -2.23
C GLY A 359 -4.48 18.43 -2.62
N ALA A 360 -5.09 17.42 -1.98
CA ALA A 360 -6.47 17.01 -2.22
C ALA A 360 -7.46 18.19 -2.24
N THR A 361 -7.38 19.09 -1.25
CA THR A 361 -8.23 20.29 -1.19
C THR A 361 -8.00 21.24 -2.37
N GLN A 362 -6.76 21.45 -2.80
CA GLN A 362 -6.48 22.27 -3.98
C GLN A 362 -7.07 21.63 -5.25
N ARG A 363 -6.93 20.31 -5.42
CA ARG A 363 -7.48 19.58 -6.58
C ARG A 363 -9.00 19.70 -6.65
N ARG A 364 -9.71 19.55 -5.52
CA ARG A 364 -11.16 19.80 -5.42
C ARG A 364 -11.51 21.22 -5.88
N ASN A 365 -10.81 22.22 -5.33
CA ASN A 365 -11.07 23.62 -5.67
C ASN A 365 -10.81 23.92 -7.15
N HIS A 366 -9.74 23.35 -7.73
CA HIS A 366 -9.46 23.48 -9.16
C HIS A 366 -10.56 22.83 -10.01
N PHE A 367 -11.03 21.65 -9.62
CA PHE A 367 -12.14 20.98 -10.31
C PHE A 367 -13.41 21.84 -10.30
N THR A 368 -13.81 22.36 -9.15
CA THR A 368 -14.94 23.30 -9.04
C THR A 368 -14.73 24.56 -9.90
N ASN A 369 -13.53 25.13 -9.92
CA ASN A 369 -13.23 26.30 -10.74
C ASN A 369 -13.37 26.01 -12.24
N VAL A 370 -12.92 24.83 -12.69
CA VAL A 370 -13.05 24.43 -14.10
C VAL A 370 -14.50 24.16 -14.46
N LEU A 371 -15.27 23.46 -13.61
CA LEU A 371 -16.71 23.26 -13.82
C LEU A 371 -17.46 24.59 -13.94
N ASN A 372 -17.17 25.55 -13.05
CA ASN A 372 -17.76 26.89 -13.09
C ASN A 372 -17.38 27.65 -14.37
N ALA A 373 -16.12 27.55 -14.82
CA ALA A 373 -15.66 28.20 -16.05
C ALA A 373 -16.30 27.58 -17.30
N LEU A 374 -16.66 26.29 -17.24
CA LEU A 374 -17.39 25.58 -18.29
C LEU A 374 -18.92 25.73 -18.18
N GLU A 375 -19.40 26.49 -17.19
CA GLU A 375 -20.83 26.68 -16.90
C GLU A 375 -21.58 25.36 -16.66
N LEU A 376 -20.93 24.41 -15.97
CA LEU A 376 -21.49 23.10 -15.65
C LEU A 376 -22.04 23.03 -14.22
N PRO A 377 -23.16 22.31 -13.99
CA PRO A 377 -24.03 21.67 -15.00
C PRO A 377 -24.77 22.70 -15.88
N SER A 378 -25.03 22.36 -17.14
CA SER A 378 -25.61 23.32 -18.09
C SER A 378 -27.11 23.52 -17.84
N GLY A 379 -27.52 24.75 -17.54
CA GLY A 379 -28.93 25.16 -17.50
C GLY A 379 -29.59 25.17 -16.10
N SER A 380 -30.68 25.94 -15.97
CA SER A 380 -31.28 26.30 -14.67
C SER A 380 -32.47 25.44 -14.22
N ASN A 381 -32.82 24.35 -14.92
CA ASN A 381 -34.11 23.65 -14.75
C ASN A 381 -34.03 22.11 -14.83
N GLY A 382 -33.08 21.46 -14.15
CA GLY A 382 -33.15 20.01 -13.88
C GLY A 382 -33.05 19.06 -15.10
N ASN A 383 -32.81 19.56 -16.32
CA ASN A 383 -32.41 18.72 -17.44
C ASN A 383 -30.97 18.29 -17.21
N ARG A 384 -30.78 17.00 -16.91
CA ARG A 384 -29.49 16.34 -16.79
C ARG A 384 -29.34 15.36 -17.94
N PRO A 385 -28.12 15.11 -18.46
CA PRO A 385 -27.93 13.99 -19.36
C PRO A 385 -28.38 12.71 -18.67
N SER A 386 -29.06 11.84 -19.43
CA SER A 386 -29.65 10.60 -18.94
C SER A 386 -29.20 9.46 -19.83
N SER A 387 -27.91 9.12 -19.74
CA SER A 387 -27.36 7.94 -20.40
C SER A 387 -27.28 6.74 -19.46
N ILE A 388 -27.19 5.56 -20.05
CA ILE A 388 -27.01 4.29 -19.33
C ILE A 388 -25.59 4.29 -18.74
N ILE A 389 -25.47 3.92 -17.46
CA ILE A 389 -24.17 3.80 -16.80
C ILE A 389 -23.33 2.75 -17.55
N PRO A 390 -22.12 3.10 -18.04
CA PRO A 390 -21.26 2.14 -18.74
C PRO A 390 -20.93 0.93 -17.86
N GLU A 391 -21.13 -0.27 -18.40
CA GLU A 391 -20.68 -1.49 -17.73
C GLU A 391 -19.15 -1.57 -17.78
N ALA A 392 -18.55 -2.05 -16.69
CA ALA A 392 -17.12 -2.29 -16.64
C ALA A 392 -16.75 -3.36 -17.69
N PRO A 393 -15.72 -3.12 -18.54
CA PRO A 393 -15.30 -4.12 -19.51
C PRO A 393 -14.91 -5.41 -18.78
N VAL A 394 -15.48 -6.53 -19.22
CA VAL A 394 -15.17 -7.87 -18.68
C VAL A 394 -13.68 -8.11 -18.92
N ILE A 395 -12.92 -8.39 -17.85
CA ILE A 395 -11.52 -8.78 -17.96
C ILE A 395 -11.49 -10.17 -18.62
N VAL A 396 -11.39 -10.19 -19.94
CA VAL A 396 -11.12 -11.42 -20.69
C VAL A 396 -9.66 -11.76 -20.44
N THR A 397 -9.40 -12.63 -19.46
CA THR A 397 -8.10 -13.27 -19.35
C THR A 397 -7.86 -14.06 -20.66
N PRO A 398 -6.69 -13.95 -21.30
CA PRO A 398 -6.42 -14.72 -22.50
C PRO A 398 -6.43 -16.20 -22.12
N ASN A 399 -7.49 -16.89 -22.52
CA ASN A 399 -7.62 -18.32 -22.35
C ASN A 399 -6.41 -19.02 -22.98
N VAL A 400 -5.74 -19.82 -22.16
CA VAL A 400 -4.88 -20.91 -22.59
C VAL A 400 -5.64 -21.69 -23.66
N THR A 401 -5.04 -21.80 -24.84
CA THR A 401 -5.55 -22.61 -25.93
C THR A 401 -5.83 -24.03 -25.46
N GLN A 402 -7.11 -24.38 -25.27
CA GLN A 402 -7.56 -25.76 -25.24
C GLN A 402 -8.32 -26.09 -26.52
N SER A 403 -7.73 -27.07 -27.21
CA SER A 403 -8.30 -27.98 -28.19
C SER A 403 -9.83 -28.02 -28.27
N THR A 404 -10.31 -27.89 -29.50
CA THR A 404 -11.66 -28.20 -29.99
C THR A 404 -12.22 -29.51 -29.44
N TYR A 405 -13.37 -29.45 -28.76
CA TYR A 405 -14.44 -30.43 -28.89
C TYR A 405 -15.77 -29.71 -28.73
N ALA A 406 -16.60 -29.79 -29.76
CA ALA A 406 -17.98 -29.34 -29.74
C ALA A 406 -18.82 -30.36 -28.96
N ASP A 407 -19.62 -29.89 -28.02
CA ASP A 407 -20.89 -30.54 -27.72
C ASP A 407 -21.95 -29.49 -27.38
N THR A 408 -23.15 -29.81 -27.83
CA THR A 408 -24.37 -29.02 -27.78
C THR A 408 -25.10 -29.19 -26.46
N ASP A 409 -25.87 -28.16 -26.13
CA ASP A 409 -27.09 -28.16 -25.32
C ASP A 409 -27.01 -27.83 -23.81
N THR A 410 -28.09 -27.18 -23.40
CA THR A 410 -28.34 -26.33 -22.22
C THR A 410 -27.95 -26.85 -20.83
N ASN A 411 -27.31 -26.00 -20.02
CA ASN A 411 -27.70 -25.64 -18.63
C ASN A 411 -26.74 -24.59 -18.06
N GLU A 412 -27.27 -23.58 -17.36
CA GLU A 412 -26.50 -22.57 -16.61
C GLU A 412 -25.47 -23.26 -15.71
N THR A 413 -24.19 -23.17 -16.09
CA THR A 413 -23.09 -23.82 -15.36
C THR A 413 -22.62 -22.97 -14.18
N THR A 414 -22.29 -23.68 -13.10
CA THR A 414 -21.68 -23.33 -11.81
C THR A 414 -20.68 -22.14 -11.78
N ALA A 415 -20.12 -21.74 -12.92
CA ALA A 415 -19.27 -20.55 -13.06
C ALA A 415 -20.03 -19.23 -12.79
N GLN A 416 -21.31 -19.13 -13.16
CA GLN A 416 -22.14 -17.96 -12.87
C GLN A 416 -22.48 -17.84 -11.37
N LEU A 417 -22.51 -18.98 -10.65
CA LEU A 417 -22.81 -19.03 -9.21
C LEU A 417 -21.63 -18.59 -8.32
N GLN A 418 -20.38 -18.87 -8.75
CA GLN A 418 -19.17 -18.47 -8.02
C GLN A 418 -18.90 -16.97 -8.11
N LEU A 419 -19.11 -16.36 -9.28
CA LEU A 419 -18.97 -14.90 -9.52
C LEU A 419 -19.92 -14.06 -8.63
N ASN A 420 -21.08 -14.61 -8.26
CA ASN A 420 -22.10 -13.96 -7.44
C ASN A 420 -21.78 -13.97 -5.92
N THR A 421 -20.96 -14.92 -5.44
CA THR A 421 -20.70 -15.09 -3.99
C THR A 421 -19.56 -14.18 -3.50
N TYR A 422 -18.50 -14.05 -4.31
CA TYR A 422 -17.41 -13.08 -4.09
C TYR A 422 -17.97 -11.65 -3.99
N THR A 423 -18.68 -11.22 -5.04
CA THR A 423 -19.27 -9.88 -5.14
C THR A 423 -20.20 -9.58 -3.96
N ALA A 424 -21.01 -10.56 -3.52
CA ALA A 424 -21.91 -10.37 -2.39
C ALA A 424 -21.18 -10.13 -1.06
N LEU A 425 -20.19 -10.96 -0.71
CA LEU A 425 -19.47 -10.81 0.55
C LEU A 425 -18.59 -9.57 0.57
N THR A 426 -17.87 -9.27 -0.52
CA THR A 426 -17.03 -8.07 -0.56
C THR A 426 -17.87 -6.80 -0.54
N ASN A 427 -19.00 -6.76 -1.23
CA ASN A 427 -19.92 -5.61 -1.17
C ASN A 427 -20.52 -5.43 0.23
N GLU A 428 -20.90 -6.53 0.89
CA GLU A 428 -21.40 -6.49 2.26
C GLU A 428 -20.33 -5.94 3.22
N LEU A 429 -19.07 -6.40 3.09
CA LEU A 429 -17.98 -5.92 3.93
C LEU A 429 -17.67 -4.43 3.72
N MET A 430 -17.83 -3.90 2.50
CA MET A 430 -17.67 -2.46 2.26
C MET A 430 -18.66 -1.63 3.08
N HIS A 431 -19.87 -2.12 3.34
CA HIS A 431 -20.84 -1.44 4.23
C HIS A 431 -20.30 -1.28 5.65
N TYR A 432 -19.45 -2.22 6.09
CA TYR A 432 -18.84 -2.23 7.41
C TYR A 432 -17.39 -1.70 7.42
N GLN A 433 -16.91 -1.08 6.34
CA GLN A 433 -15.51 -0.62 6.24
C GLN A 433 -15.10 0.24 7.44
N ASP A 434 -15.86 1.31 7.73
CA ASP A 434 -15.52 2.23 8.82
C ASP A 434 -15.49 1.52 10.18
N VAL A 435 -16.45 0.61 10.40
CA VAL A 435 -16.55 -0.18 11.63
C VAL A 435 -15.36 -1.11 11.76
N ILE A 436 -14.97 -1.81 10.69
CA ILE A 436 -13.83 -2.72 10.67
C ILE A 436 -12.53 -1.94 10.86
N GLU A 437 -12.32 -0.83 10.15
CA GLU A 437 -11.11 -0.01 10.29
C GLU A 437 -10.95 0.58 11.69
N ASN A 438 -12.02 1.14 12.25
CA ASN A 438 -11.94 1.84 13.54
C ASN A 438 -12.01 0.89 14.74
N THR A 439 -12.59 -0.30 14.58
CA THR A 439 -12.84 -1.22 15.71
C THR A 439 -11.93 -2.44 15.71
N VAL A 440 -11.72 -3.03 14.54
CA VAL A 440 -11.03 -4.32 14.33
C VAL A 440 -9.58 -4.07 13.95
N LEU A 441 -9.35 -3.24 12.93
CA LEU A 441 -8.04 -2.91 12.38
C LEU A 441 -7.43 -1.69 13.06
N SER A 442 -7.61 -1.61 14.38
CA SER A 442 -7.11 -0.54 15.22
C SER A 442 -6.45 -1.07 16.48
N TYR A 443 -5.49 -0.31 17.00
CA TYR A 443 -4.74 -0.61 18.20
C TYR A 443 -4.69 0.61 19.12
N PRO A 444 -4.50 0.43 20.44
CA PRO A 444 -4.29 1.55 21.34
C PRO A 444 -2.86 2.08 21.18
N ASP A 445 -2.71 3.39 20.97
CA ASP A 445 -1.42 4.07 21.03
C ASP A 445 -0.90 4.17 22.50
N LEU A 446 0.24 4.84 22.70
CA LEU A 446 0.85 4.98 24.03
C LEU A 446 -0.04 5.73 25.04
N ASP A 447 -0.97 6.54 24.57
CA ASP A 447 -1.95 7.27 25.39
C ASP A 447 -3.25 6.47 25.59
N GLY A 448 -3.34 5.26 25.02
CA GLY A 448 -4.50 4.38 25.05
C GLY A 448 -5.61 4.80 24.08
N VAL A 449 -5.34 5.71 23.15
CA VAL A 449 -6.27 6.12 22.09
C VAL A 449 -6.23 5.10 20.98
N LYS A 450 -7.41 4.62 20.54
CA LYS A 450 -7.47 3.73 19.38
C LYS A 450 -7.09 4.48 18.10
N VAL A 451 -6.08 3.97 17.40
CA VAL A 451 -5.61 4.45 16.10
C VAL A 451 -5.62 3.30 15.09
N LYS A 452 -5.77 3.61 13.81
CA LYS A 452 -5.80 2.60 12.74
C LYS A 452 -4.42 1.93 12.60
N SER A 453 -4.41 0.63 12.33
CA SER A 453 -3.20 -0.15 12.06
C SER A 453 -2.58 0.27 10.74
N GLY A 454 -1.26 0.48 10.73
CA GLY A 454 -0.50 0.72 9.49
C GLY A 454 -0.15 -0.59 8.77
N THR A 455 -0.08 -1.70 9.50
CA THR A 455 0.27 -3.03 8.99
C THR A 455 -0.94 -3.75 8.40
N TYR A 456 -2.08 -3.68 9.09
CA TYR A 456 -3.30 -4.43 8.78
C TYR A 456 -4.40 -3.48 8.31
N THR A 457 -4.49 -3.26 7.00
CA THR A 457 -5.49 -2.35 6.40
C THR A 457 -6.68 -3.11 5.81
N PHE A 458 -7.84 -2.43 5.75
CA PHE A 458 -9.08 -3.03 5.23
C PHE A 458 -8.98 -3.35 3.75
N GLU A 459 -8.35 -2.47 2.96
CA GLU A 459 -8.11 -2.69 1.53
C GLU A 459 -7.35 -3.99 1.27
N LYS A 460 -6.21 -4.18 1.95
CA LYS A 460 -5.39 -5.39 1.77
C LYS A 460 -6.10 -6.64 2.28
N LEU A 461 -6.87 -6.53 3.37
CA LEU A 461 -7.73 -7.62 3.85
C LEU A 461 -8.73 -8.01 2.76
N LEU A 462 -9.40 -7.04 2.14
CA LEU A 462 -10.41 -7.26 1.10
C LEU A 462 -9.79 -7.90 -0.14
N GLN A 463 -8.63 -7.44 -0.60
CA GLN A 463 -7.91 -8.01 -1.76
C GLN A 463 -7.46 -9.46 -1.49
N SER A 464 -6.87 -9.72 -0.33
CA SER A 464 -6.41 -11.07 0.05
C SER A 464 -7.57 -12.03 0.25
N LEU A 465 -8.68 -11.55 0.85
CA LEU A 465 -9.90 -12.32 1.03
C LEU A 465 -10.57 -12.63 -0.31
N ALA A 466 -10.58 -11.67 -1.25
CA ALA A 466 -11.05 -11.87 -2.61
C ALA A 466 -10.29 -13.02 -3.29
N TYR A 467 -8.96 -12.98 -3.23
CA TYR A 467 -8.11 -14.04 -3.75
C TYR A 467 -8.40 -15.38 -3.08
N ALA A 468 -8.50 -15.41 -1.75
CA ALA A 468 -8.78 -16.62 -0.99
C ALA A 468 -10.15 -17.25 -1.32
N ILE A 469 -11.17 -16.45 -1.65
CA ILE A 469 -12.51 -16.93 -2.01
C ILE A 469 -12.57 -17.39 -3.46
N ASP A 470 -12.07 -16.56 -4.38
CA ASP A 470 -12.28 -16.78 -5.82
C ASP A 470 -11.25 -17.74 -6.40
N SER A 471 -9.96 -17.40 -6.28
CA SER A 471 -8.86 -18.21 -6.80
C SER A 471 -8.52 -19.35 -5.84
N GLY A 472 -8.51 -19.06 -4.54
CA GLY A 472 -8.04 -19.97 -3.51
C GLY A 472 -6.54 -20.24 -3.59
N TYR A 473 -6.07 -21.12 -2.72
CA TYR A 473 -4.67 -21.54 -2.63
C TYR A 473 -4.55 -23.02 -2.99
N ALA A 474 -3.35 -23.46 -3.38
CA ALA A 474 -3.04 -24.90 -3.49
C ALA A 474 -4.04 -25.71 -4.35
N GLY A 475 -4.46 -25.18 -5.51
CA GLY A 475 -5.31 -25.86 -6.49
C GLY A 475 -6.82 -25.80 -6.20
N GLU A 476 -7.25 -25.89 -4.93
CA GLU A 476 -8.70 -25.88 -4.57
C GLU A 476 -9.01 -25.35 -3.15
N LYS A 477 -8.01 -24.95 -2.35
CA LYS A 477 -8.21 -24.52 -0.95
C LYS A 477 -8.75 -23.09 -0.91
N LYS A 478 -10.08 -22.94 -0.84
CA LYS A 478 -10.78 -21.65 -0.80
C LYS A 478 -11.26 -21.28 0.59
N PHE A 479 -11.34 -19.99 0.87
CA PHE A 479 -12.01 -19.47 2.06
C PHE A 479 -13.50 -19.79 1.99
N TYR A 480 -14.03 -20.36 3.07
CA TYR A 480 -15.37 -20.90 3.10
C TYR A 480 -16.43 -19.81 3.32
N THR A 481 -17.37 -19.73 2.37
CA THR A 481 -18.48 -18.77 2.35
C THR A 481 -19.86 -19.41 2.15
N ASN A 482 -19.94 -20.74 2.07
CA ASN A 482 -21.16 -21.55 1.85
C ASN A 482 -21.96 -21.29 0.54
N GLY A 483 -21.62 -20.31 -0.32
CA GLY A 483 -22.17 -20.13 -1.68
C GLY A 483 -23.61 -19.55 -1.78
N THR A 484 -23.79 -18.56 -2.67
CA THR A 484 -25.02 -17.80 -3.11
C THR A 484 -26.08 -17.36 -2.11
N MET A 485 -26.46 -16.07 -2.22
CA MET A 485 -27.30 -15.22 -1.34
C MET A 485 -28.39 -15.88 -0.48
N GLY A 486 -28.42 -15.49 0.79
CA GLY A 486 -29.38 -15.92 1.82
C GLY A 486 -28.67 -16.24 3.15
N THR A 487 -29.19 -17.22 3.90
CA THR A 487 -28.56 -17.76 5.12
C THR A 487 -27.11 -18.25 4.91
N SER A 488 -26.69 -18.48 3.66
CA SER A 488 -25.32 -18.84 3.25
C SER A 488 -24.26 -17.76 3.51
N LEU A 489 -24.56 -16.48 3.26
CA LEU A 489 -23.62 -15.36 3.47
C LEU A 489 -23.23 -15.22 4.95
N LYS A 490 -24.19 -15.53 5.83
CA LYS A 490 -24.03 -15.49 7.29
C LYS A 490 -22.90 -16.41 7.76
N TYR A 491 -22.77 -17.62 7.21
CA TYR A 491 -21.65 -18.51 7.56
C TYR A 491 -20.30 -17.93 7.12
N GLY A 492 -20.23 -17.31 5.93
CA GLY A 492 -19.01 -16.65 5.45
C GLY A 492 -18.60 -15.47 6.33
N MET A 493 -19.55 -14.61 6.72
CA MET A 493 -19.28 -13.50 7.63
C MET A 493 -18.90 -13.97 9.04
N VAL A 494 -19.52 -15.05 9.55
CA VAL A 494 -19.15 -15.62 10.86
C VAL A 494 -17.78 -16.30 10.81
N ASN A 495 -17.43 -16.96 9.70
CA ASN A 495 -16.09 -17.50 9.47
C ASN A 495 -15.04 -16.37 9.46
N LEU A 496 -15.32 -15.26 8.78
CA LEU A 496 -14.45 -14.08 8.78
C LEU A 496 -14.37 -13.42 10.16
N ALA A 497 -15.49 -13.34 10.90
CA ALA A 497 -15.50 -12.85 12.26
C ALA A 497 -14.64 -13.73 13.18
N ALA A 498 -14.69 -15.05 13.03
CA ALA A 498 -13.85 -15.96 13.79
C ALA A 498 -12.37 -15.74 13.45
N PHE A 499 -12.02 -15.60 12.17
CA PHE A 499 -10.66 -15.27 11.72
C PHE A 499 -10.16 -13.94 12.30
N LEU A 500 -10.91 -12.86 12.13
CA LEU A 500 -10.54 -11.52 12.59
C LEU A 500 -10.44 -11.45 14.11
N ALA A 501 -11.30 -12.15 14.85
CA ALA A 501 -11.23 -12.18 16.31
C ALA A 501 -9.89 -12.75 16.81
N GLN A 502 -9.37 -13.77 16.12
CA GLN A 502 -8.08 -14.36 16.42
C GLN A 502 -6.95 -13.41 16.02
N ALA A 503 -7.02 -12.83 14.81
CA ALA A 503 -6.02 -11.88 14.34
C ALA A 503 -5.92 -10.64 15.25
N MET A 504 -7.06 -10.13 15.74
CA MET A 504 -7.12 -9.06 16.73
C MET A 504 -6.34 -9.38 18.00
N THR A 505 -6.44 -10.62 18.48
CA THR A 505 -5.74 -11.05 19.70
C THR A 505 -4.26 -11.32 19.45
N GLU A 506 -3.90 -11.92 18.32
CA GLU A 506 -2.51 -12.30 18.05
C GLU A 506 -1.62 -11.09 17.72
N SER A 507 -2.10 -10.17 16.89
CA SER A 507 -1.21 -9.22 16.20
C SER A 507 -1.76 -7.80 16.10
N ILE A 508 -3.03 -7.64 15.70
CA ILE A 508 -3.57 -6.33 15.32
C ILE A 508 -3.65 -5.39 16.52
N GLN A 509 -4.02 -5.89 17.71
CA GLN A 509 -4.07 -5.06 18.92
C GLN A 509 -2.71 -4.47 19.32
N TYR A 510 -1.62 -4.99 18.75
CA TYR A 510 -0.25 -4.52 18.98
C TYR A 510 0.34 -3.84 17.75
N ASP A 511 -0.41 -3.79 16.63
CA ASP A 511 0.08 -3.43 15.29
C ASP A 511 1.44 -4.09 14.99
N ALA A 512 1.53 -5.38 15.32
CA ALA A 512 2.75 -6.16 15.25
C ALA A 512 2.69 -7.13 14.09
N CYS A 513 3.65 -7.08 13.16
CA CYS A 513 3.78 -8.09 12.12
C CYS A 513 4.53 -9.35 12.61
N GLU A 514 5.48 -9.18 13.53
CA GLU A 514 6.27 -10.29 14.08
C GLU A 514 6.01 -10.50 15.56
N GLU A 515 6.15 -11.76 15.98
CA GLU A 515 6.02 -12.16 17.37
C GLU A 515 7.10 -11.51 18.25
N PHE A 516 6.70 -11.19 19.48
CA PHE A 516 7.55 -10.54 20.48
C PHE A 516 7.50 -11.26 21.83
N HIS A 517 8.38 -10.87 22.75
CA HIS A 517 8.52 -11.49 24.07
C HIS A 517 7.25 -11.31 24.91
N LEU A 518 6.45 -12.37 25.07
CA LEU A 518 5.27 -12.40 25.94
C LEU A 518 5.43 -13.35 27.13
N ASP A 519 6.27 -14.37 26.99
CA ASP A 519 6.53 -15.35 28.04
C ASP A 519 7.64 -14.88 28.98
N SER A 520 7.34 -14.78 30.27
CA SER A 520 8.21 -14.18 31.29
C SER A 520 8.17 -14.93 32.61
N ASP A 521 9.30 -14.94 33.30
CA ASP A 521 9.41 -15.31 34.72
C ASP A 521 9.60 -14.03 35.54
N GLY A 522 8.48 -13.47 36.01
CA GLY A 522 8.46 -12.15 36.63
C GLY A 522 8.76 -11.04 35.64
N ALA A 523 9.85 -10.29 35.85
CA ALA A 523 10.28 -9.20 34.97
C ALA A 523 11.38 -9.63 33.98
N LYS A 524 11.54 -10.94 33.78
CA LYS A 524 12.61 -11.53 32.99
C LYS A 524 12.06 -12.29 31.80
N TYR A 525 12.59 -11.98 30.61
CA TYR A 525 12.19 -12.59 29.35
C TYR A 525 13.39 -13.31 28.75
N ALA A 526 13.29 -14.63 28.56
CA ALA A 526 14.38 -15.38 27.94
C ALA A 526 14.57 -14.90 26.50
N ILE A 527 15.82 -14.63 26.08
CA ILE A 527 16.09 -14.24 24.69
C ILE A 527 15.79 -15.42 23.74
N SER A 528 15.86 -16.65 24.25
CA SER A 528 15.47 -17.87 23.54
C SER A 528 13.96 -18.02 23.33
N ASN A 529 13.12 -17.06 23.75
CA ASN A 529 11.70 -17.05 23.40
C ASN A 529 11.44 -17.03 21.87
N SER A 530 12.41 -16.61 21.06
CA SER A 530 12.33 -16.75 19.59
C SER A 530 12.23 -18.20 19.13
N CYS A 531 12.68 -19.16 19.94
CA CYS A 531 12.53 -20.59 19.69
C CYS A 531 11.18 -21.14 20.15
N GLY A 532 10.38 -20.36 20.87
CA GLY A 532 9.20 -20.89 21.53
C GLY A 532 8.81 -20.13 22.79
N GLN A 533 7.50 -19.96 22.96
CA GLN A 533 6.88 -19.32 24.12
C GLN A 533 5.77 -20.21 24.69
N PHE A 534 5.47 -20.05 25.98
CA PHE A 534 4.39 -20.76 26.68
C PHE A 534 4.51 -22.29 26.63
N GLY A 535 5.74 -22.80 26.75
CA GLY A 535 6.07 -24.23 26.72
C GLY A 535 6.10 -24.84 25.33
N ASN A 536 5.91 -24.05 24.27
CA ASN A 536 6.06 -24.51 22.89
C ASN A 536 7.52 -24.41 22.43
N ASN A 537 7.89 -25.26 21.48
CA ASN A 537 9.16 -25.22 20.76
C ASN A 537 8.84 -25.20 19.26
N TYR A 538 9.18 -24.12 18.57
CA TYR A 538 8.74 -23.87 17.19
C TYR A 538 9.41 -24.82 16.19
N GLN A 539 10.60 -25.33 16.50
CA GLN A 539 11.25 -26.37 15.69
C GLN A 539 10.51 -27.70 15.72
N ASP A 540 9.67 -27.95 16.73
CA ASP A 540 8.90 -29.19 16.84
C ASP A 540 7.59 -29.12 16.01
N TYR A 541 7.32 -27.99 15.34
CA TYR A 541 6.14 -27.81 14.49
C TYR A 541 6.38 -28.42 13.10
N GLN A 542 6.66 -29.72 13.12
CA GLN A 542 6.93 -30.55 11.95
C GLN A 542 5.63 -30.99 11.27
N CYS A 543 5.70 -31.30 9.98
CA CYS A 543 4.55 -31.79 9.25
C CYS A 543 4.24 -33.23 9.68
N LYS A 544 3.04 -33.48 10.20
CA LYS A 544 2.67 -34.76 10.85
C LYS A 544 2.31 -35.87 9.86
N ASP A 545 1.99 -35.53 8.61
CA ASP A 545 1.58 -36.49 7.59
C ASP A 545 2.75 -36.85 6.66
N SER A 546 2.91 -38.14 6.34
CA SER A 546 4.07 -38.66 5.59
C SER A 546 4.32 -38.00 4.23
N TRP A 547 3.26 -37.49 3.59
CA TRP A 547 3.36 -36.71 2.35
C TRP A 547 3.71 -35.24 2.59
N ASP A 548 3.23 -34.64 3.68
CA ASP A 548 3.52 -33.24 4.01
C ASP A 548 4.95 -33.05 4.56
N GLY A 549 5.61 -34.12 5.02
CA GLY A 549 7.00 -34.07 5.50
C GLY A 549 8.00 -33.52 4.47
N VAL A 550 7.71 -33.63 3.16
CA VAL A 550 8.55 -33.05 2.10
C VAL A 550 8.34 -31.55 1.91
N LEU A 551 7.31 -30.98 2.53
CA LEU A 551 6.98 -29.56 2.47
C LEU A 551 7.71 -28.76 3.54
N GLU A 552 8.15 -29.41 4.63
CA GLU A 552 8.76 -28.75 5.78
C GLU A 552 10.05 -27.99 5.43
N CYS A 553 10.19 -26.77 5.99
CA CYS A 553 11.43 -26.03 5.86
C CYS A 553 12.57 -26.74 6.60
N PRO A 554 13.76 -26.87 5.99
CA PRO A 554 14.94 -27.34 6.71
C PRO A 554 15.32 -26.37 7.84
N ILE A 555 15.67 -26.92 9.00
CA ILE A 555 16.18 -26.13 10.11
C ILE A 555 17.64 -25.75 9.83
N HIS A 556 17.87 -24.46 9.61
CA HIS A 556 19.21 -23.92 9.34
C HIS A 556 19.85 -23.37 10.62
N GLU A 557 20.81 -24.09 11.18
CA GLU A 557 21.55 -23.67 12.38
C GLU A 557 22.39 -22.39 12.17
N SER A 558 22.82 -22.12 10.94
CA SER A 558 23.62 -20.94 10.57
C SER A 558 22.79 -19.72 10.18
N MET A 559 21.46 -19.83 10.14
CA MET A 559 20.60 -18.72 9.73
C MET A 559 20.65 -17.61 10.77
N ASN A 560 20.86 -16.38 10.30
CA ASN A 560 20.98 -15.18 11.13
C ASN A 560 19.96 -14.15 10.68
N ILE A 561 18.86 -14.05 11.43
CA ILE A 561 17.74 -13.15 11.16
C ILE A 561 17.38 -12.44 12.45
N LYS A 562 17.05 -11.16 12.33
CA LYS A 562 16.48 -10.34 13.40
C LYS A 562 15.12 -9.83 12.95
N ALA A 563 14.13 -9.92 13.82
CA ALA A 563 12.80 -9.36 13.59
C ALA A 563 12.90 -7.85 13.33
N VAL A 564 12.17 -7.39 12.34
CA VAL A 564 12.08 -6.00 11.86
C VAL A 564 11.07 -5.17 12.63
N ASP A 565 10.12 -5.84 13.28
CA ASP A 565 9.07 -5.22 14.10
C ASP A 565 8.89 -5.98 15.43
N GLY A 566 8.54 -5.25 16.48
CA GLY A 566 8.24 -5.77 17.82
C GLY A 566 6.88 -5.32 18.35
N GLY A 567 6.05 -4.72 17.49
CA GLY A 567 4.78 -4.08 17.83
C GLY A 567 4.93 -2.60 18.24
N LYS A 568 3.85 -1.85 18.10
CA LYS A 568 3.77 -0.41 18.42
C LYS A 568 3.51 -0.13 19.90
N TYR A 569 3.05 -1.13 20.64
CA TYR A 569 2.96 -1.04 22.08
C TYR A 569 4.38 -0.97 22.65
N GLY A 570 4.66 0.01 23.52
CA GLY A 570 5.98 0.41 24.03
C GLY A 570 6.76 -0.63 24.84
N PHE A 571 6.95 -1.81 24.27
CA PHE A 571 7.76 -2.87 24.79
C PHE A 571 9.22 -2.46 24.58
N GLN A 572 9.87 -1.96 25.63
CA GLN A 572 11.32 -1.72 25.65
C GLN A 572 12.13 -3.03 25.60
N ARG A 573 11.62 -4.05 24.92
CA ARG A 573 12.14 -5.41 24.85
C ARG A 573 12.89 -5.57 23.52
N PRO A 574 14.00 -6.32 23.49
CA PRO A 574 14.72 -6.56 22.26
C PRO A 574 13.88 -7.38 21.28
N ASN A 575 14.00 -7.08 19.99
CA ASN A 575 13.38 -7.89 18.94
C ASN A 575 13.92 -9.32 18.96
N PHE A 576 13.09 -10.27 18.54
CA PHE A 576 13.50 -11.64 18.31
C PHE A 576 14.66 -11.71 17.31
N TYR A 577 15.54 -12.68 17.51
CA TYR A 577 16.56 -13.03 16.55
C TYR A 577 16.93 -14.50 16.67
N CYS A 578 17.56 -15.02 15.62
CA CYS A 578 18.19 -16.33 15.56
C CYS A 578 19.62 -16.18 15.03
N ARG A 579 20.50 -17.10 15.42
CA ARG A 579 21.90 -17.20 14.96
C ARG A 579 22.53 -18.51 15.43
N SER A 580 23.70 -18.85 14.91
CA SER A 580 24.43 -20.04 15.34
C SER A 580 24.89 -19.96 16.79
N LYS A 581 24.86 -21.10 17.49
CA LYS A 581 25.44 -21.22 18.84
C LYS A 581 26.96 -21.13 18.85
N ALA A 582 27.61 -21.32 17.69
CA ALA A 582 29.05 -21.18 17.54
C ALA A 582 29.51 -19.72 17.75
N GLU A 583 28.66 -18.75 17.43
CA GLU A 583 28.93 -17.34 17.72
C GLU A 583 28.77 -17.03 19.22
N LYS A 584 27.70 -17.56 19.83
CA LYS A 584 27.44 -17.43 21.27
C LYS A 584 26.64 -18.63 21.79
N PRO A 585 27.14 -19.40 22.78
CA PRO A 585 26.53 -20.67 23.19
C PRO A 585 25.19 -20.52 23.92
N PHE A 586 24.86 -19.33 24.40
CA PHE A 586 23.57 -18.99 25.01
C PHE A 586 23.18 -17.55 24.70
N SER A 587 21.88 -17.27 24.75
CA SER A 587 21.33 -15.98 24.30
C SER A 587 21.10 -14.96 25.42
N GLY A 588 21.00 -15.40 26.68
CA GLY A 588 20.77 -14.51 27.82
C GLY A 588 19.29 -14.33 28.17
N VAL A 589 19.05 -13.37 29.05
CA VAL A 589 17.72 -12.96 29.52
C VAL A 589 17.62 -11.45 29.50
N PHE A 590 16.52 -10.91 29.01
CA PHE A 590 16.21 -9.48 29.15
C PHE A 590 15.54 -9.24 30.50
N ASP A 591 16.09 -8.35 31.32
CA ASP A 591 15.51 -7.94 32.61
C ASP A 591 14.91 -6.55 32.47
N GLU A 592 13.57 -6.51 32.47
CA GLU A 592 12.76 -5.30 32.29
C GLU A 592 13.02 -4.25 33.37
N ARG A 593 13.40 -4.64 34.59
CA ARG A 593 13.68 -3.67 35.67
C ARG A 593 14.93 -2.84 35.41
N SER A 594 15.87 -3.42 34.67
CA SER A 594 17.15 -2.80 34.32
C SER A 594 17.21 -2.36 32.86
N SER A 595 16.15 -2.63 32.08
CA SER A 595 16.09 -2.48 30.62
C SER A 595 17.35 -2.98 29.91
N SER A 596 17.89 -4.12 30.37
CA SER A 596 19.20 -4.64 29.92
C SER A 596 19.18 -6.14 29.67
N ILE A 597 20.02 -6.60 28.75
CA ILE A 597 20.25 -8.02 28.50
C ILE A 597 21.34 -8.51 29.46
N ILE A 598 21.02 -9.52 30.26
CA ILE A 598 21.95 -10.21 31.16
C ILE A 598 22.44 -11.47 30.46
N GLU A 599 23.75 -11.54 30.24
CA GLU A 599 24.40 -12.63 29.51
C GLU A 599 24.68 -13.85 30.40
N ILE A 600 23.62 -14.55 30.81
CA ILE A 600 23.71 -15.83 31.52
C ILE A 600 22.91 -16.92 30.78
N PRO A 601 23.26 -18.20 30.91
CA PRO A 601 22.40 -19.28 30.45
C PRO A 601 21.05 -19.18 31.17
N TYR A 602 19.99 -18.90 30.41
CA TYR A 602 18.65 -18.72 30.95
C TYR A 602 17.65 -19.46 30.04
N PRO A 603 16.97 -20.50 30.54
CA PRO A 603 16.04 -21.28 29.73
C PRO A 603 14.73 -20.51 29.51
N ASN A 604 14.16 -20.62 28.31
CA ASN A 604 12.74 -20.32 28.12
C ASN A 604 11.88 -21.47 28.71
N SER A 605 10.56 -21.34 28.60
CA SER A 605 9.60 -22.35 29.07
C SER A 605 9.70 -23.72 28.35
N ALA A 606 10.34 -23.78 27.18
CA ALA A 606 10.68 -25.03 26.48
C ALA A 606 12.10 -25.54 26.81
N ASN A 607 12.73 -25.00 27.85
CA ASN A 607 14.06 -25.36 28.33
C ASN A 607 15.21 -25.07 27.34
N ARG A 608 15.01 -24.14 26.39
CA ARG A 608 16.01 -23.67 25.41
C ARG A 608 16.79 -22.49 25.97
N THR A 609 18.12 -22.50 25.85
CA THR A 609 19.02 -21.43 26.33
C THR A 609 19.74 -20.68 25.20
N ASN A 610 19.52 -21.07 23.94
CA ASN A 610 20.14 -20.51 22.74
C ASN A 610 19.09 -20.31 21.64
N VAL A 611 19.46 -19.56 20.60
CA VAL A 611 18.57 -19.17 19.48
C VAL A 611 18.93 -19.83 18.14
N GLU A 612 19.69 -20.94 18.17
CA GLU A 612 20.09 -21.65 16.97
C GLU A 612 18.92 -22.41 16.34
N GLY A 613 18.74 -22.23 15.03
CA GLY A 613 17.62 -22.83 14.28
C GLY A 613 16.25 -22.23 14.62
N CYS A 614 16.20 -21.11 15.34
CA CYS A 614 14.96 -20.54 15.88
C CYS A 614 14.33 -19.46 15.00
N CYS A 615 14.57 -19.45 13.67
CA CYS A 615 14.13 -18.34 12.80
C CYS A 615 12.64 -18.37 12.41
N PHE A 616 11.92 -19.39 12.88
CA PHE A 616 10.53 -19.70 12.51
C PHE A 616 9.50 -19.23 13.55
N TRP A 617 9.73 -18.08 14.20
CA TRP A 617 8.72 -17.44 15.06
C TRP A 617 7.54 -16.86 14.26
N GLY A 618 6.48 -16.47 14.97
CA GLY A 618 5.22 -16.00 14.38
C GLY A 618 5.33 -14.74 13.54
N ARG A 619 4.66 -14.75 12.38
CA ARG A 619 4.53 -13.62 11.47
C ARG A 619 3.12 -13.49 10.88
N GLY A 620 2.74 -12.27 10.51
CA GLY A 620 1.42 -11.98 9.96
C GLY A 620 0.32 -12.02 11.01
N ALA A 621 -0.93 -11.96 10.56
CA ALA A 621 -2.04 -11.60 11.43
C ALA A 621 -2.36 -12.68 12.49
N LEU A 622 -2.06 -13.96 12.23
CA LEU A 622 -2.26 -15.09 13.14
C LEU A 622 -0.95 -15.58 13.78
N MET A 623 0.15 -14.84 13.60
CA MET A 623 1.47 -15.25 14.06
C MET A 623 1.86 -16.64 13.50
N THR A 624 1.73 -16.80 12.18
CA THR A 624 2.07 -18.02 11.43
C THR A 624 3.53 -18.41 11.70
N LYS A 625 3.75 -19.62 12.24
CA LYS A 625 5.05 -20.04 12.79
C LYS A 625 5.36 -21.52 12.53
N GLY A 626 6.64 -21.88 12.69
CA GLY A 626 7.13 -23.24 12.61
C GLY A 626 7.51 -23.71 11.19
N PRO A 627 8.43 -24.67 11.07
CA PRO A 627 9.00 -25.08 9.80
C PRO A 627 7.98 -25.72 8.86
N CYS A 628 6.95 -26.41 9.37
CA CYS A 628 5.92 -27.00 8.52
C CYS A 628 5.08 -25.94 7.79
N MET A 629 4.55 -24.94 8.52
CA MET A 629 3.65 -23.96 7.91
C MET A 629 4.41 -23.02 6.97
N LEU A 630 5.61 -22.55 7.35
CA LEU A 630 6.44 -21.76 6.44
C LEU A 630 6.91 -22.58 5.23
N GLY A 631 7.10 -23.89 5.40
CA GLY A 631 7.40 -24.80 4.32
C GLY A 631 6.25 -24.95 3.32
N LYS A 632 5.02 -25.08 3.83
CA LYS A 632 3.79 -25.03 3.03
C LYS A 632 3.65 -23.68 2.31
N LEU A 633 3.92 -22.56 2.96
CA LEU A 633 3.92 -21.24 2.32
C LEU A 633 4.95 -21.18 1.17
N ASN A 634 6.18 -21.65 1.39
CA ASN A 634 7.19 -21.70 0.32
C ASN A 634 6.76 -22.59 -0.84
N HIS A 635 6.19 -23.74 -0.52
CA HIS A 635 5.70 -24.67 -1.52
C HIS A 635 4.49 -24.11 -2.28
N TYR A 636 3.54 -23.41 -1.68
CA TYR A 636 2.30 -23.02 -2.38
C TYR A 636 2.29 -21.57 -2.88
N LEU A 637 3.00 -20.67 -2.21
CA LEU A 637 2.96 -19.23 -2.48
C LEU A 637 4.33 -18.66 -2.83
N GLY A 638 5.42 -19.29 -2.37
CA GLY A 638 6.78 -18.75 -2.44
C GLY A 638 7.62 -19.22 -3.62
N SER A 639 8.91 -18.94 -3.55
CA SER A 639 9.91 -19.28 -4.57
C SER A 639 9.95 -20.77 -4.94
N ARG A 640 9.76 -21.68 -3.98
CA ARG A 640 9.70 -23.12 -4.29
C ARG A 640 8.53 -23.45 -5.25
N ALA A 641 7.39 -22.78 -5.12
CA ALA A 641 6.30 -22.94 -6.07
C ALA A 641 6.72 -22.51 -7.49
N ALA A 642 7.40 -21.37 -7.59
CA ALA A 642 7.89 -20.82 -8.85
C ALA A 642 8.98 -21.71 -9.49
N ASP A 643 9.94 -22.19 -8.69
CA ASP A 643 11.03 -23.08 -9.13
C ASP A 643 10.50 -24.41 -9.68
N GLU A 644 9.40 -24.91 -9.10
CA GLU A 644 8.69 -26.11 -9.57
C GLU A 644 7.72 -25.82 -10.73
N GLY A 645 7.69 -24.60 -11.27
CA GLY A 645 6.86 -24.19 -12.41
C GLY A 645 5.38 -24.01 -12.09
N ARG A 646 5.02 -23.85 -10.82
CA ARG A 646 3.64 -23.61 -10.35
C ARG A 646 3.40 -22.11 -10.17
N ALA A 647 2.14 -21.70 -10.26
CA ALA A 647 1.75 -20.33 -9.95
C ALA A 647 2.07 -20.02 -8.48
N ALA A 648 2.72 -18.88 -8.25
CA ALA A 648 3.16 -18.42 -6.94
C ALA A 648 2.77 -16.95 -6.78
N LEU A 649 2.17 -16.58 -5.65
CA LEU A 649 1.85 -15.17 -5.36
C LEU A 649 3.13 -14.36 -5.08
N TYR A 650 4.14 -15.02 -4.51
CA TYR A 650 5.39 -14.43 -4.05
C TYR A 650 6.59 -15.22 -4.61
N PRO A 651 6.76 -15.29 -5.95
CA PRO A 651 7.74 -16.14 -6.61
C PRO A 651 9.20 -15.82 -6.23
N GLU A 652 9.47 -14.61 -5.72
CA GLU A 652 10.79 -14.15 -5.28
C GLU A 652 11.09 -14.45 -3.81
N ILE A 653 10.10 -14.88 -3.02
CA ILE A 653 10.24 -15.05 -1.57
C ILE A 653 10.46 -16.51 -1.22
N ASP A 654 11.66 -16.82 -0.73
CA ASP A 654 11.91 -18.08 -0.03
C ASP A 654 11.48 -17.96 1.44
N PHE A 655 10.27 -18.42 1.76
CA PHE A 655 9.76 -18.40 3.12
C PHE A 655 10.54 -19.30 4.09
N CYS A 656 11.35 -20.24 3.58
CA CYS A 656 12.23 -21.05 4.41
C CYS A 656 13.55 -20.33 4.70
N ALA A 657 14.15 -19.67 3.71
CA ALA A 657 15.44 -19.01 3.87
C ALA A 657 15.35 -17.57 4.40
N ARG A 658 14.29 -16.84 4.04
CA ARG A 658 14.08 -15.41 4.31
C ARG A 658 12.66 -15.13 4.83
N PRO A 659 12.22 -15.79 5.93
CA PRO A 659 10.91 -15.54 6.52
C PRO A 659 10.73 -14.08 6.99
N ASP A 660 11.81 -13.32 7.19
CA ASP A 660 11.75 -11.90 7.54
C ASP A 660 11.13 -11.02 6.44
N LEU A 661 11.12 -11.47 5.18
CA LEU A 661 10.53 -10.71 4.08
C LEU A 661 9.01 -10.54 4.21
N ILE A 662 8.32 -11.45 4.90
CA ILE A 662 6.88 -11.32 5.21
C ILE A 662 6.58 -9.94 5.82
N CYS A 663 7.42 -9.50 6.76
CA CYS A 663 7.18 -8.26 7.49
C CYS A 663 7.93 -7.07 6.91
N ARG A 664 9.05 -7.28 6.21
CA ARG A 664 9.74 -6.20 5.47
C ARG A 664 8.92 -5.67 4.30
N GLU A 665 8.24 -6.55 3.57
CA GLU A 665 7.41 -6.22 2.42
C GLU A 665 5.94 -5.97 2.79
N SER A 666 5.60 -5.98 4.08
CA SER A 666 4.22 -5.84 4.55
C SER A 666 3.59 -4.50 4.21
N ALA A 667 4.39 -3.45 4.04
CA ALA A 667 3.93 -2.13 3.62
C ALA A 667 3.59 -2.10 2.11
N SER A 668 4.35 -2.80 1.28
CA SER A 668 4.26 -2.81 -0.20
C SER A 668 3.39 -3.92 -0.79
N SER A 669 2.99 -4.91 0.01
CA SER A 669 2.26 -6.10 -0.46
C SER A 669 1.10 -6.52 0.45
N ASN A 670 0.35 -7.53 0.00
CA ASN A 670 -0.76 -8.17 0.73
C ASN A 670 -0.30 -9.36 1.60
N ILE A 671 1.02 -9.59 1.67
CA ILE A 671 1.60 -10.85 2.16
C ILE A 671 1.18 -11.21 3.57
N VAL A 672 1.03 -10.22 4.47
CA VAL A 672 0.62 -10.44 5.86
C VAL A 672 -0.79 -11.01 5.97
N TRP A 673 -1.68 -10.70 5.02
CA TRP A 673 -3.01 -11.27 4.95
C TRP A 673 -3.02 -12.58 4.18
N ASP A 674 -2.32 -12.68 3.05
CA ASP A 674 -2.30 -13.88 2.22
C ASP A 674 -1.74 -15.11 2.96
N ILE A 675 -0.61 -14.97 3.67
CA ILE A 675 -0.06 -16.10 4.45
C ILE A 675 -1.01 -16.53 5.57
N THR A 676 -1.74 -15.56 6.13
CA THR A 676 -2.62 -15.76 7.28
C THR A 676 -3.92 -16.42 6.83
N LEU A 677 -4.50 -15.97 5.72
CA LEU A 677 -5.66 -16.60 5.10
C LEU A 677 -5.31 -17.98 4.55
N PHE A 678 -4.12 -18.17 3.99
CA PHE A 678 -3.62 -19.48 3.63
C PHE A 678 -3.62 -20.41 4.84
N GLU A 679 -3.01 -20.01 5.96
CA GLU A 679 -3.01 -20.81 7.19
C GLU A 679 -4.42 -21.10 7.69
N TRP A 680 -5.31 -20.10 7.67
CA TRP A 680 -6.70 -20.27 8.08
C TRP A 680 -7.38 -21.36 7.25
N VAL A 681 -7.27 -21.29 5.93
CA VAL A 681 -7.89 -22.26 5.03
C VAL A 681 -7.22 -23.64 5.16
N GLU A 682 -5.89 -23.68 5.24
CA GLU A 682 -5.09 -24.90 5.26
C GLU A 682 -5.26 -25.71 6.54
N ARG A 683 -5.29 -25.03 7.69
CA ARG A 683 -5.14 -25.66 9.01
C ARG A 683 -6.36 -25.51 9.91
N ILE A 684 -7.00 -24.34 9.92
CA ILE A 684 -8.10 -24.04 10.84
C ILE A 684 -9.42 -24.50 10.24
N GLN A 685 -9.75 -23.99 9.06
CA GLN A 685 -10.98 -24.28 8.35
C GLN A 685 -11.06 -25.75 7.89
N SER A 686 -9.91 -26.33 7.52
CA SER A 686 -9.80 -27.74 7.14
C SER A 686 -9.63 -28.69 8.34
N TYR A 687 -9.77 -28.19 9.57
CA TYR A 687 -9.61 -29.01 10.76
C TYR A 687 -10.76 -30.02 10.88
N ASP A 688 -10.40 -31.31 10.84
CA ASP A 688 -11.30 -32.44 11.09
C ASP A 688 -10.54 -33.53 11.87
N LYS A 689 -10.57 -33.44 13.21
CA LYS A 689 -9.89 -34.38 14.12
C LYS A 689 -10.67 -34.57 15.40
N ASN A 690 -10.52 -35.73 16.02
CA ASN A 690 -11.13 -36.07 17.32
C ASN A 690 -12.67 -35.92 17.35
N GLY A 691 -13.33 -36.16 16.20
CA GLY A 691 -14.79 -36.02 16.08
C GLY A 691 -15.27 -34.57 16.06
N TRP A 692 -14.38 -33.61 15.80
CA TRP A 692 -14.70 -32.19 15.67
C TRP A 692 -14.23 -31.67 14.31
N SER A 693 -15.19 -31.28 13.46
CA SER A 693 -14.96 -30.64 12.16
C SER A 693 -15.30 -29.15 12.24
N TYR A 694 -14.39 -28.29 11.76
CA TYR A 694 -14.58 -26.84 11.80
C TYR A 694 -15.85 -26.39 11.06
N ILE A 695 -16.06 -26.88 9.83
CA ILE A 695 -17.18 -26.47 8.99
C ILE A 695 -18.52 -26.91 9.60
N GLU A 696 -18.59 -28.14 10.12
CA GLU A 696 -19.81 -28.65 10.77
C GLU A 696 -20.13 -27.85 12.03
N ASN A 697 -19.13 -27.52 12.84
CA ASN A 697 -19.32 -26.76 14.07
C ASN A 697 -19.60 -25.28 13.81
N LEU A 698 -19.05 -24.71 12.73
CA LEU A 698 -19.43 -23.38 12.25
C LEU A 698 -20.93 -23.36 11.90
N HIS A 699 -21.41 -24.38 11.20
CA HIS A 699 -22.84 -24.48 10.87
C HIS A 699 -23.70 -24.62 12.12
N GLN A 700 -23.36 -25.56 13.01
CA GLN A 700 -24.07 -25.74 14.28
C GLN A 700 -24.09 -24.47 15.14
N PHE A 701 -22.99 -23.72 15.17
CA PHE A 701 -22.90 -22.46 15.90
C PHE A 701 -23.82 -21.39 15.29
N VAL A 702 -23.80 -21.23 13.97
CA VAL A 702 -24.64 -20.25 13.26
C VAL A 702 -26.12 -20.62 13.39
N ASP A 703 -26.47 -21.88 13.14
CA ASP A 703 -27.85 -22.38 13.20
C ASP A 703 -28.39 -22.42 14.64
N GLY A 704 -27.50 -22.61 15.62
CA GLY A 704 -27.78 -22.55 17.05
C GLY A 704 -27.89 -21.13 17.63
N GLY A 705 -27.92 -20.09 16.78
CA GLY A 705 -28.12 -18.70 17.20
C GLY A 705 -26.87 -18.01 17.76
N MET A 706 -25.68 -18.55 17.50
CA MET A 706 -24.37 -17.92 17.80
C MET A 706 -24.17 -17.53 19.27
N SER A 707 -24.60 -18.41 20.17
CA SER A 707 -24.49 -18.22 21.62
C SER A 707 -23.47 -19.13 22.30
N ASP A 708 -23.03 -20.20 21.63
CA ASP A 708 -22.14 -21.19 22.20
C ASP A 708 -20.66 -20.74 22.18
N VAL A 709 -20.14 -20.40 23.36
CA VAL A 709 -18.72 -20.01 23.56
C VAL A 709 -17.76 -21.14 23.20
N SER A 710 -18.20 -22.41 23.27
CA SER A 710 -17.36 -23.58 23.02
C SER A 710 -16.79 -23.58 21.61
N PHE A 711 -17.54 -23.04 20.63
CA PHE A 711 -17.09 -22.90 19.25
C PHE A 711 -15.81 -22.09 19.15
N ILE A 712 -15.80 -20.83 19.61
CA ILE A 712 -14.62 -19.98 19.50
C ILE A 712 -13.47 -20.46 20.39
N ASN A 713 -13.76 -21.08 21.53
CA ASN A 713 -12.73 -21.63 22.41
C ASN A 713 -11.97 -22.76 21.69
N THR A 714 -12.70 -23.65 21.01
CA THR A 714 -12.12 -24.73 20.21
C THR A 714 -11.32 -24.16 19.03
N VAL A 715 -11.85 -23.15 18.34
CA VAL A 715 -11.10 -22.44 17.28
C VAL A 715 -9.80 -21.83 17.82
N SER A 716 -9.84 -21.23 19.01
CA SER A 716 -8.66 -20.63 19.66
C SER A 716 -7.61 -21.69 20.03
N GLU A 717 -8.04 -22.88 20.48
CA GLU A 717 -7.16 -24.02 20.72
C GLU A 717 -6.48 -24.51 19.42
N ILE A 718 -7.21 -24.56 18.32
CA ILE A 718 -6.68 -24.97 17.01
C ILE A 718 -5.66 -23.94 16.52
N VAL A 719 -6.01 -22.64 16.52
CA VAL A 719 -5.12 -21.55 16.10
C VAL A 719 -3.81 -21.57 16.89
N THR A 720 -3.88 -21.71 18.20
CA THR A 720 -2.69 -21.69 19.07
C THR A 720 -1.93 -23.03 19.14
N GLY A 721 -2.44 -24.10 18.50
CA GLY A 721 -1.86 -25.44 18.62
C GLY A 721 -1.95 -26.02 20.05
N ALA A 722 -2.89 -25.53 20.84
CA ALA A 722 -3.07 -25.83 22.26
C ALA A 722 -4.31 -26.70 22.51
N VAL A 723 -4.73 -27.54 21.55
CA VAL A 723 -5.87 -28.48 21.71
C VAL A 723 -5.76 -29.26 23.01
N GLY A 724 -6.75 -29.08 23.90
CA GLY A 724 -6.78 -29.69 25.23
C GLY A 724 -5.85 -29.07 26.29
N ARG A 725 -5.33 -27.86 26.06
CA ARG A 725 -4.46 -27.09 26.99
C ARG A 725 -5.01 -25.68 27.20
N ASN A 726 -4.51 -24.98 28.22
CA ASN A 726 -4.88 -23.59 28.47
C ASN A 726 -4.40 -22.67 27.34
N VAL A 727 -5.35 -21.96 26.70
CA VAL A 727 -5.07 -20.98 25.65
C VAL A 727 -4.83 -19.60 26.27
N PRO A 728 -3.78 -18.86 25.87
CA PRO A 728 -3.61 -17.48 26.27
C PRO A 728 -4.73 -16.58 25.74
N PHE A 729 -5.19 -15.65 26.57
CA PHE A 729 -6.17 -14.61 26.21
C PHE A 729 -7.54 -15.13 25.73
N THR A 730 -7.97 -16.33 26.14
CA THR A 730 -9.27 -16.92 25.74
C THR A 730 -10.45 -15.97 25.93
N GLY A 731 -10.51 -15.28 27.07
CA GLY A 731 -11.57 -14.31 27.35
C GLY A 731 -11.58 -13.13 26.37
N GLN A 732 -10.40 -12.69 25.92
CA GLN A 732 -10.27 -11.60 24.94
C GLN A 732 -10.67 -12.06 23.54
N ARG A 733 -10.29 -13.29 23.13
CA ARG A 733 -10.69 -13.87 21.83
C ARG A 733 -12.20 -13.97 21.71
N TRP A 734 -12.87 -14.43 22.78
CA TRP A 734 -14.33 -14.43 22.86
C TRP A 734 -14.94 -13.02 22.82
N ALA A 735 -14.35 -12.06 23.54
CA ALA A 735 -14.83 -10.69 23.51
C ALA A 735 -14.72 -10.06 22.12
N ASN A 736 -13.59 -10.26 21.43
CA ASN A 736 -13.37 -9.80 20.05
C ASN A 736 -14.35 -10.46 19.08
N PHE A 737 -14.60 -11.76 19.23
CA PHE A 737 -15.55 -12.47 18.38
C PHE A 737 -16.98 -11.94 18.56
N ASN A 738 -17.44 -11.76 19.80
CA ASN A 738 -18.74 -11.14 20.05
C ASN A 738 -18.83 -9.71 19.54
N LEU A 739 -17.76 -8.92 19.70
CA LEU A 739 -17.68 -7.57 19.18
C LEU A 739 -17.91 -7.55 17.66
N LEU A 740 -17.31 -8.48 16.93
CA LEU A 740 -17.52 -8.66 15.50
C LEU A 740 -18.95 -9.12 15.18
N LEU A 741 -19.49 -10.10 15.89
CA LEU A 741 -20.87 -10.56 15.68
C LEU A 741 -21.89 -9.44 15.86
N THR A 742 -21.67 -8.54 16.82
CA THR A 742 -22.55 -7.38 17.08
C THR A 742 -22.35 -6.29 16.04
N ASN A 743 -21.12 -5.89 15.77
CA ASN A 743 -20.82 -4.77 14.86
C ASN A 743 -21.15 -5.07 13.40
N LEU A 744 -21.04 -6.34 12.99
CA LEU A 744 -21.43 -6.82 11.66
C LEU A 744 -22.92 -7.22 11.62
N GLN A 745 -23.69 -6.93 12.67
CA GLN A 745 -25.14 -7.18 12.77
C GLN A 745 -25.55 -8.63 12.45
N LEU A 746 -24.72 -9.60 12.86
CA LEU A 746 -24.92 -11.01 12.50
C LEU A 746 -25.97 -11.72 13.37
N LYS A 747 -26.36 -11.13 14.52
CA LYS A 747 -27.39 -11.66 15.42
C LYS A 747 -28.76 -11.03 15.07
N ASP A 748 -29.80 -11.85 14.94
CA ASP A 748 -31.15 -11.36 14.60
C ASP A 748 -31.74 -10.51 15.75
N GLU A 749 -32.37 -9.37 15.40
CA GLU A 749 -32.80 -8.29 16.30
C GLU A 749 -33.87 -8.66 17.35
N GLN A 750 -34.37 -9.90 17.42
CA GLN A 750 -35.37 -10.28 18.43
C GLN A 750 -34.83 -10.49 19.85
N SER A 751 -33.52 -10.37 20.08
CA SER A 751 -32.92 -10.59 21.40
C SER A 751 -32.46 -9.31 22.14
N PHE A 752 -32.65 -8.13 21.54
CA PHE A 752 -32.10 -6.86 22.06
C PHE A 752 -32.98 -6.13 23.10
N LEU A 753 -33.75 -6.86 23.91
CA LEU A 753 -34.53 -6.28 25.03
C LEU A 753 -34.08 -6.72 26.43
N THR A 754 -32.93 -7.37 26.59
CA THR A 754 -32.39 -7.67 27.92
C THR A 754 -30.87 -7.53 28.00
N MET A 755 -30.32 -6.33 27.81
CA MET A 755 -29.09 -5.89 28.52
C MET A 755 -28.69 -4.43 28.20
N THR A 756 -29.60 -3.48 28.39
CA THR A 756 -29.20 -2.10 28.69
C THR A 756 -28.76 -2.03 30.15
N ASN A 757 -27.45 -2.16 30.42
CA ASN A 757 -26.74 -1.56 31.56
C ASN A 757 -25.28 -2.03 31.63
N PHE A 758 -24.38 -1.53 30.77
CA PHE A 758 -22.94 -1.51 31.07
C PHE A 758 -22.25 -0.29 30.42
N ASN A 759 -22.82 0.90 30.62
CA ASN A 759 -22.07 2.15 30.54
C ASN A 759 -21.65 2.54 31.96
N ASN A 760 -20.56 1.96 32.49
CA ASN A 760 -19.77 2.50 33.61
C ASN A 760 -18.56 1.62 33.94
N PHE A 761 -17.59 1.52 33.02
CA PHE A 761 -16.20 1.19 33.39
C PHE A 761 -15.24 2.10 32.62
N ARG A 762 -15.15 3.37 33.06
CA ARG A 762 -13.99 4.21 32.79
C ARG A 762 -12.84 3.69 33.66
N TYR A 763 -11.84 3.06 33.06
CA TYR A 763 -10.55 2.85 33.70
C TYR A 763 -9.82 4.20 33.79
N ARG A 764 -9.72 4.75 35.01
CA ARG A 764 -8.75 5.78 35.38
C ARG A 764 -7.44 5.07 35.73
N TRP A 765 -6.40 5.24 34.94
CA TRP A 765 -5.03 5.07 35.41
C TRP A 765 -4.62 6.35 36.14
N SER A 766 -4.32 6.23 37.44
CA SER A 766 -3.52 7.22 38.16
C SER A 766 -2.44 6.48 38.93
N SER A 767 -1.20 6.74 38.51
CA SER A 767 0.05 6.82 39.28
C SER A 767 0.12 6.05 40.60
N ALA A 768 1.06 5.11 40.64
CA ALA A 768 1.53 4.47 41.87
C ALA A 768 2.04 5.51 42.88
N GLU A 769 1.70 5.35 44.17
CA GLU A 769 2.64 5.48 45.27
C GLU A 769 2.11 4.86 46.59
N ARG A 770 2.91 3.91 47.12
CA ARG A 770 3.10 3.52 48.53
C ARG A 770 1.87 3.14 49.39
N LEU A 771 1.74 1.84 49.66
CA LEU A 771 1.10 1.32 50.88
C LEU A 771 2.16 0.91 51.92
N SER A 772 2.24 1.66 53.01
CA SER A 772 2.69 1.15 54.31
C SER A 772 1.48 0.54 55.05
N ARG A 773 1.66 -0.72 55.49
CA ARG A 773 0.79 -1.54 56.38
C ARG A 773 0.43 -0.84 57.72
N PRO A 774 -0.33 -1.46 58.67
CA PRO A 774 -1.39 -2.51 58.63
C PRO A 774 -2.65 -2.16 59.52
N GLY A 775 -3.70 -3.01 59.49
CA GLY A 775 -4.48 -3.30 60.73
C GLY A 775 -6.02 -3.33 60.67
N LEU A 776 -6.57 -4.56 60.72
CA LEU A 776 -7.65 -5.08 61.59
C LEU A 776 -9.12 -4.55 61.57
N ILE A 777 -10.03 -5.55 61.63
CA ILE A 777 -11.38 -5.63 62.29
C ILE A 777 -12.60 -5.35 61.38
N LEU A 778 -13.39 -6.39 61.00
CA LEU A 778 -14.62 -6.95 61.65
C LEU A 778 -15.81 -5.95 61.51
N VAL A 779 -17.05 -6.21 61.06
CA VAL A 779 -18.08 -7.29 61.04
C VAL A 779 -19.11 -6.79 59.99
N GLY A 780 -19.70 -7.54 59.05
CA GLY A 780 -20.55 -8.74 59.14
C GLY A 780 -22.03 -8.36 58.94
N PHE A 781 -22.75 -9.03 58.05
CA PHE A 781 -24.06 -9.65 58.33
C PHE A 781 -24.53 -10.57 57.20
N ILE A 782 -25.05 -11.71 57.65
CA ILE A 782 -25.56 -12.90 56.97
C ILE A 782 -27.09 -12.82 56.92
N ILE A 783 -27.71 -13.35 55.85
CA ILE A 783 -29.03 -14.05 55.88
C ILE A 783 -28.90 -15.24 54.89
N THR A 784 -28.57 -16.49 55.29
CA THR A 784 -29.45 -17.65 55.67
C THR A 784 -30.68 -17.88 54.77
N GLY A 785 -31.01 -19.05 54.20
CA GLY A 785 -30.44 -20.40 54.19
C GLY A 785 -31.53 -21.47 53.94
N ILE A 786 -31.09 -22.71 53.62
CA ILE A 786 -31.69 -24.04 53.94
C ILE A 786 -32.84 -24.53 52.98
N LEU A 787 -32.93 -25.76 52.42
CA LEU A 787 -32.86 -27.17 52.93
C LEU A 787 -32.58 -28.15 51.73
N LEU A 788 -31.62 -29.10 51.85
CA LEU A 788 -31.76 -30.58 52.07
C LEU A 788 -32.37 -31.38 50.89
N LEU A 789 -31.96 -32.57 50.43
CA LEU A 789 -31.00 -33.68 50.70
C LEU A 789 -31.05 -34.55 49.40
N GLY A 790 -30.11 -35.42 49.03
CA GLY A 790 -28.97 -35.96 49.74
C GLY A 790 -28.18 -36.98 48.90
N PHE A 791 -27.29 -37.65 49.63
CA PHE A 791 -26.44 -38.81 49.31
C PHE A 791 -25.03 -38.56 48.74
N ASP A 792 -24.14 -38.30 49.71
CA ASP A 792 -22.79 -38.85 49.90
C ASP A 792 -22.51 -40.22 49.25
N PHE A 793 -21.29 -40.43 48.72
CA PHE A 793 -20.19 -40.94 49.54
C PHE A 793 -18.81 -40.71 48.89
N THR A 794 -17.88 -40.49 49.79
CA THR A 794 -16.45 -40.17 49.79
C THR A 794 -15.49 -41.18 49.14
N GLU A 795 -14.25 -40.67 48.96
CA GLU A 795 -12.94 -41.32 48.72
C GLU A 795 -12.51 -41.61 47.26
N LEU A 796 -11.84 -40.66 46.61
CA LEU A 796 -10.37 -40.49 46.56
C LEU A 796 -9.96 -39.21 45.82
#